data_AF-A0A5N5LB54-F1
#
_entry.id   AF-A0A5N5LB54-F1
#
_cell.length_a   1.000
_cell.length_b   1.000
_cell.length_c   1.000
_cell.angle_alpha   90.00
_cell.angle_beta   90.00
_cell.angle_gamma   90.00
#
_symmetry.space_group_name_H-M   'P 1'
#
loop_
_entity.id
_entity.type
_entity.pdbx_description
1 polymer ?
#
loop_
_entity_poly.entity_id
_entity_poly.type
_entity_poly.pdbx_seq_one_letter_code
_entity_poly.pdbx_strand_id
1 'polypeptide(L)'
;MQRNGGVTGNGSQPWVLRRVRLTWLSFMLFFILVFFPLIAHYYLTTIDEAGGPDKRIFGPRPGGELCEAKHVQDLCRIRESVSEELLQLEAKRQELNGEIARLNLRIEACKRSIDSAKQDLLQLKNVISQTEHSYKELMAQNQPKLSLPVRLLPDKDDPGLPPPRSVQACRLHTCFDYARCPLTSGFPVYVYDTGSYPWGDNIDPLVKQAFASSVKSSVYVTDNPNIACLYVVLVGEIQDSSPSPSDLEKQLKALPFWRSDGHNHLLVHLSRKSLTQNFLYNVSTGRAAIAQSTFLQRQYREGFDLVVSPLVHALSEPNFLEVPPQVPVKRKYLFTFQGEKVESLRSSLLEAPPQSFEEEMEGDPPADYDDRIIGTLKAVQDSHLDQVLVEFTCKNRPKPSLPTEWALCGEREDRLEVLKASTFALVISPGDGQLIATAGCNMRLFEALEVGAIPVVLGDHSKLPYHHLVRWSEAAIMVPKPRITELHFLLRSLSDNDLLAMRRQGRFLWETYFSTSESIFNTILASIRTSIQIPAAPIKEEPAQEIPHKAGKMAGTDANMADNGDLDLGPVETEPPYASPRFLRNFTYTVSDVYRTWNRAPGPFHLFPHTPLDPVLPSEAKFLGSGTGFRPIGGGSGGSGKEFQAALGGNVPREQFTVVMLTYEREEVLMNSLERLNGLPYLNKVVVVWNSPKPPSDDLLWPDIGLPIVVVRTEKNSLNNRFLPWDVVETEAILSIDDDAHLRHDEIMFGFRVWREARDRIVGFPGRFHAWDVNHQSWLYNSNYSCELSMVLTGAAFFHKYYAYLYSYVMPQAIRDMVDEYINCEDIAMNFLVSHITRKPPIKVTSRWTFRCPGCPQALSHDDSHFHERHKCINFFVKVYGYMPLLYTQFRVDSVLFKTRLPHDKTKCFKFI
;
A
#
# COMPACT_ATOMS: atom_id res chain seq x y z
N MET A 1 47.46 58.20 0.74
CA MET A 1 48.74 58.91 0.88
C MET A 1 49.79 58.20 0.04
N GLN A 2 50.48 58.96 -0.82
CA GLN A 2 51.77 58.76 -1.52
C GLN A 2 52.00 57.48 -2.36
N ARG A 3 52.14 57.52 -3.70
CA ARG A 3 53.13 58.13 -4.64
C ARG A 3 54.43 57.32 -4.86
N ASN A 4 54.60 56.96 -6.15
CA ASN A 4 55.80 57.02 -7.00
C ASN A 4 57.02 56.11 -6.76
N GLY A 5 57.53 55.56 -7.89
CA GLY A 5 58.96 55.73 -8.22
C GLY A 5 59.73 54.55 -8.84
N GLY A 6 59.40 54.18 -10.08
CA GLY A 6 60.27 53.93 -11.26
C GLY A 6 61.75 53.45 -11.22
N VAL A 7 62.00 52.52 -12.18
CA VAL A 7 63.13 52.40 -13.16
C VAL A 7 64.51 51.96 -12.61
N THR A 8 65.33 51.04 -13.18
CA THR A 8 65.70 50.68 -14.58
C THR A 8 66.30 49.26 -14.70
N GLY A 9 66.25 48.66 -15.90
CA GLY A 9 67.06 47.49 -16.26
C GLY A 9 66.64 46.76 -17.55
N ASN A 10 67.18 47.20 -18.69
CA ASN A 10 66.98 46.72 -20.07
C ASN A 10 67.17 45.21 -20.34
N GLY A 11 66.47 44.68 -21.35
CA GLY A 11 66.97 43.54 -22.15
C GLY A 11 65.93 42.68 -22.89
N SER A 12 65.55 43.09 -24.12
CA SER A 12 65.22 42.25 -25.31
C SER A 12 64.25 41.02 -25.24
N GLN A 13 63.19 41.09 -26.06
CA GLN A 13 62.31 40.03 -26.60
C GLN A 13 63.06 38.86 -27.34
N PRO A 14 62.39 37.87 -27.96
CA PRO A 14 61.26 37.00 -27.55
C PRO A 14 61.58 35.49 -27.78
N TRP A 15 60.92 34.54 -27.11
CA TRP A 15 60.98 33.11 -27.49
C TRP A 15 59.61 32.59 -27.95
N VAL A 16 59.52 32.50 -29.26
CA VAL A 16 58.57 31.73 -30.06
C VAL A 16 58.93 30.24 -29.97
N LEU A 17 57.94 29.36 -30.17
CA LEU A 17 58.00 27.90 -30.39
C LEU A 17 58.13 26.98 -29.15
N ARG A 18 56.98 26.46 -28.71
CA ARG A 18 56.90 25.15 -28.02
C ARG A 18 55.89 24.25 -28.73
N ARG A 19 56.31 23.65 -29.85
CA ARG A 19 55.55 22.62 -30.56
C ARG A 19 56.44 21.55 -31.19
N VAL A 20 57.41 21.02 -30.44
CA VAL A 20 58.14 19.80 -30.81
C VAL A 20 58.58 19.08 -29.52
N ARG A 21 57.75 18.20 -28.93
CA ARG A 21 58.22 17.19 -27.94
C ARG A 21 57.38 15.91 -27.82
N LEU A 22 56.18 15.81 -28.42
CA LEU A 22 55.38 14.56 -28.30
C LEU A 22 55.63 13.56 -29.43
N THR A 23 55.85 14.04 -30.66
CA THR A 23 56.08 13.18 -31.83
C THR A 23 57.41 12.44 -31.77
N TRP A 24 58.46 13.08 -31.24
CA TRP A 24 59.79 12.46 -31.13
C TRP A 24 59.84 11.37 -30.04
N LEU A 25 59.11 11.56 -28.93
CA LEU A 25 58.96 10.54 -27.88
C LEU A 25 58.09 9.37 -28.36
N SER A 26 57.01 9.64 -29.09
CA SER A 26 56.18 8.59 -29.69
C SER A 26 56.93 7.80 -30.77
N PHE A 27 57.80 8.45 -31.55
CA PHE A 27 58.62 7.79 -32.57
C PHE A 27 59.71 6.92 -31.95
N MET A 28 60.38 7.38 -30.89
CA MET A 28 61.37 6.58 -30.16
C MET A 28 60.74 5.38 -29.44
N LEU A 29 59.56 5.54 -28.84
CA LEU A 29 58.87 4.43 -28.18
C LEU A 29 58.37 3.39 -29.20
N PHE A 30 57.89 3.83 -30.36
CA PHE A 30 57.51 2.96 -31.47
C PHE A 30 58.73 2.22 -32.05
N PHE A 31 59.87 2.90 -32.19
CA PHE A 31 61.11 2.27 -32.66
C PHE A 31 61.61 1.19 -31.67
N ILE A 32 61.52 1.43 -30.37
CA ILE A 32 61.93 0.45 -29.35
C ILE A 32 60.95 -0.73 -29.26
N LEU A 33 59.63 -0.48 -29.32
CA LEU A 33 58.62 -1.53 -29.17
C LEU A 33 58.37 -2.34 -30.45
N VAL A 34 58.72 -1.83 -31.63
CA VAL A 34 58.48 -2.52 -32.92
C VAL A 34 59.79 -2.98 -33.56
N PHE A 35 60.82 -2.12 -33.66
CA PHE A 35 62.06 -2.51 -34.34
C PHE A 35 62.98 -3.39 -33.48
N PHE A 36 63.00 -3.23 -32.16
CA PHE A 36 63.85 -4.07 -31.30
C PHE A 36 63.39 -5.53 -31.24
N PRO A 37 62.08 -5.84 -31.13
CA PRO A 37 61.59 -7.22 -31.27
C PRO A 37 61.73 -7.77 -32.69
N LEU A 38 61.63 -6.94 -33.73
CA LEU A 38 61.86 -7.37 -35.13
C LEU A 38 63.33 -7.68 -35.41
N ILE A 39 64.28 -6.94 -34.83
CA ILE A 39 65.72 -7.23 -34.93
C ILE A 39 66.07 -8.48 -34.10
N ALA A 40 65.47 -8.64 -32.91
CA ALA A 40 65.61 -9.84 -32.12
C ALA A 40 64.99 -11.07 -32.83
N HIS A 41 63.84 -10.91 -33.48
CA HIS A 41 63.20 -11.95 -34.27
C HIS A 41 63.99 -12.28 -35.53
N TYR A 42 64.56 -11.29 -36.24
CA TYR A 42 65.44 -11.48 -37.39
C TYR A 42 66.76 -12.20 -37.04
N TYR A 43 67.33 -11.93 -35.86
CA TYR A 43 68.51 -12.66 -35.37
C TYR A 43 68.18 -14.05 -34.83
N LEU A 44 66.97 -14.27 -34.31
CA LEU A 44 66.49 -15.59 -33.89
C LEU A 44 66.11 -16.46 -35.09
N THR A 45 65.51 -15.90 -36.15
CA THR A 45 65.13 -16.64 -37.36
C THR A 45 66.32 -16.94 -38.28
N THR A 46 67.37 -16.12 -38.29
CA THR A 46 68.62 -16.43 -39.01
C THR A 46 69.48 -17.49 -38.32
N ILE A 47 69.19 -17.80 -37.05
CA ILE A 47 69.80 -18.92 -36.31
C ILE A 47 68.98 -20.22 -36.49
N ASP A 48 67.70 -20.13 -36.85
CA ASP A 48 66.79 -21.28 -37.06
C ASP A 48 66.79 -21.86 -38.48
N GLU A 49 67.37 -21.20 -39.50
CA GLU A 49 67.44 -21.76 -40.87
C GLU A 49 68.62 -22.73 -41.12
N ALA A 50 69.41 -23.08 -40.11
CA ALA A 50 70.44 -24.10 -40.21
C ALA A 50 70.30 -25.20 -39.15
N GLY A 51 69.14 -25.87 -39.10
CA GLY A 51 68.95 -26.96 -38.15
C GLY A 51 67.71 -27.85 -38.34
N GLY A 52 67.65 -28.63 -39.43
CA GLY A 52 66.89 -29.90 -39.47
C GLY A 52 67.73 -31.08 -38.96
N PRO A 53 67.12 -32.21 -38.56
CA PRO A 53 67.33 -32.87 -37.27
C PRO A 53 68.57 -33.78 -37.17
N ASP A 54 68.92 -34.10 -35.92
CA ASP A 54 70.01 -34.96 -35.41
C ASP A 54 71.43 -34.35 -35.37
N LYS A 55 71.82 -33.88 -34.17
CA LYS A 55 72.93 -34.46 -33.40
C LYS A 55 73.09 -33.83 -32.01
N ARG A 56 73.13 -34.70 -31.01
CA ARG A 56 73.49 -34.46 -29.61
C ARG A 56 74.83 -33.71 -29.51
N ILE A 57 74.87 -32.57 -28.83
CA ILE A 57 76.10 -31.77 -28.56
C ILE A 57 76.81 -32.20 -27.24
N PHE A 58 76.35 -33.28 -26.60
CA PHE A 58 77.17 -34.04 -25.65
C PHE A 58 77.25 -35.49 -26.12
N GLY A 59 78.30 -35.78 -26.88
CA GLY A 59 78.71 -37.12 -27.25
C GLY A 59 80.24 -37.19 -27.25
N PRO A 60 80.84 -38.27 -26.72
CA PRO A 60 82.29 -38.38 -26.61
C PRO A 60 82.88 -38.51 -28.01
N ARG A 61 83.97 -37.78 -28.30
CA ARG A 61 84.81 -38.08 -29.46
C ARG A 61 86.28 -38.20 -29.09
N PRO A 62 86.98 -39.13 -29.76
CA PRO A 62 88.27 -39.64 -29.32
C PRO A 62 89.38 -38.74 -29.86
N GLY A 63 90.16 -38.17 -28.95
CA GLY A 63 91.40 -37.46 -29.25
C GLY A 63 92.51 -38.07 -28.39
N GLY A 64 92.95 -39.26 -28.77
CA GLY A 64 94.29 -39.71 -28.42
C GLY A 64 95.29 -38.88 -29.21
N GLU A 65 96.41 -38.57 -28.55
CA GLU A 65 97.64 -38.00 -29.10
C GLU A 65 97.65 -36.48 -29.36
N LEU A 66 97.90 -35.71 -28.30
CA LEU A 66 99.15 -34.93 -28.18
C LEU A 66 99.33 -34.47 -26.72
N CYS A 67 99.97 -35.30 -25.92
CA CYS A 67 100.54 -34.95 -24.61
C CYS A 67 101.93 -35.59 -24.51
N GLU A 68 102.86 -35.15 -25.36
CA GLU A 68 104.29 -35.39 -25.15
C GLU A 68 104.96 -34.09 -24.72
N ALA A 69 105.11 -33.91 -23.41
CA ALA A 69 106.27 -33.28 -22.77
C ALA A 69 106.10 -33.29 -21.24
N LYS A 70 107.17 -33.67 -20.54
CA LYS A 70 107.25 -34.07 -19.12
C LYS A 70 107.02 -32.95 -18.07
N HIS A 71 106.25 -31.91 -18.36
CA HIS A 71 106.08 -30.78 -17.43
C HIS A 71 104.65 -30.22 -17.28
N VAL A 72 103.61 -31.00 -17.61
CA VAL A 72 102.20 -30.57 -17.46
C VAL A 72 101.31 -31.71 -16.93
N GLN A 73 101.81 -32.50 -15.98
CA GLN A 73 101.02 -33.55 -15.33
C GLN A 73 100.28 -33.02 -14.08
N ASP A 74 100.84 -32.03 -13.39
CA ASP A 74 100.20 -31.43 -12.21
C ASP A 74 99.07 -30.46 -12.58
N LEU A 75 99.18 -29.73 -13.69
CA LEU A 75 98.15 -28.77 -14.14
C LEU A 75 96.88 -29.46 -14.67
N CYS A 76 96.97 -30.65 -15.27
CA CYS A 76 95.79 -31.42 -15.67
C CYS A 76 95.07 -32.06 -14.48
N ARG A 77 95.83 -32.53 -13.47
CA ARG A 77 95.27 -33.04 -12.20
C ARG A 77 94.54 -31.95 -11.40
N ILE A 78 95.11 -30.74 -11.34
CA ILE A 78 94.48 -29.58 -10.69
C ILE A 78 93.21 -29.17 -11.46
N ARG A 79 93.23 -29.19 -12.80
CA ARG A 79 92.04 -28.89 -13.61
C ARG A 79 90.91 -29.90 -13.39
N GLU A 80 91.21 -31.20 -13.32
CA GLU A 80 90.21 -32.24 -13.04
C GLU A 80 89.65 -32.09 -11.61
N SER A 81 90.51 -31.89 -10.60
CA SER A 81 90.10 -31.66 -9.21
C SER A 81 89.25 -30.40 -9.04
N VAL A 82 89.62 -29.28 -9.68
CA VAL A 82 88.87 -28.02 -9.61
C VAL A 82 87.56 -28.13 -10.38
N SER A 83 87.52 -28.87 -11.49
CA SER A 83 86.28 -29.12 -12.22
C SER A 83 85.30 -30.00 -11.43
N GLU A 84 85.80 -30.98 -10.69
CA GLU A 84 84.99 -31.86 -9.84
C GLU A 84 84.44 -31.10 -8.61
N GLU A 85 85.26 -30.25 -7.98
CA GLU A 85 84.80 -29.34 -6.92
C GLU A 85 83.79 -28.30 -7.41
N LEU A 86 83.98 -27.73 -8.60
CA LEU A 86 83.02 -26.79 -9.21
C LEU A 86 81.67 -27.46 -9.46
N LEU A 87 81.67 -28.71 -9.94
CA LEU A 87 80.46 -29.47 -10.22
C LEU A 87 79.73 -29.86 -8.92
N GLN A 88 80.46 -30.19 -7.86
CA GLN A 88 79.91 -30.40 -6.52
C GLN A 88 79.32 -29.10 -5.92
N LEU A 89 80.00 -27.97 -6.08
CA LEU A 89 79.52 -26.66 -5.62
C LEU A 89 78.28 -26.21 -6.40
N GLU A 90 78.21 -26.51 -7.70
CA GLU A 90 77.05 -26.20 -8.54
C GLU A 90 75.84 -27.08 -8.18
N ALA A 91 76.06 -28.38 -7.91
CA ALA A 91 75.03 -29.28 -7.40
C ALA A 91 74.49 -28.80 -6.04
N LYS A 92 75.38 -28.41 -5.11
CA LYS A 92 75.00 -27.86 -3.80
C LYS A 92 74.26 -26.52 -3.91
N ARG A 93 74.63 -25.68 -4.88
CA ARG A 93 73.93 -24.42 -5.19
C ARG A 93 72.53 -24.69 -5.73
N GLN A 94 72.35 -25.67 -6.61
CA GLN A 94 71.03 -26.05 -7.12
C GLN A 94 70.13 -26.62 -6.01
N GLU A 95 70.68 -27.45 -5.12
CA GLU A 95 69.96 -27.97 -3.95
C GLU A 95 69.49 -26.85 -3.01
N LEU A 96 70.41 -25.95 -2.63
CA LEU A 96 70.10 -24.78 -1.80
C LEU A 96 69.06 -23.85 -2.47
N ASN A 97 69.16 -23.63 -3.79
CA ASN A 97 68.17 -22.84 -4.51
C ASN A 97 66.78 -23.52 -4.53
N GLY A 98 66.73 -24.85 -4.66
CA GLY A 98 65.49 -25.61 -4.54
C GLY A 98 64.87 -25.54 -3.14
N GLU A 99 65.72 -25.54 -2.11
CA GLU A 99 65.30 -25.38 -0.72
C GLU A 99 64.79 -23.96 -0.43
N ILE A 100 65.47 -22.92 -0.94
CA ILE A 100 65.02 -21.52 -0.89
C ILE A 100 63.66 -21.36 -1.59
N ALA A 101 63.45 -21.98 -2.75
CA ALA A 101 62.17 -21.93 -3.46
C ALA A 101 61.03 -22.58 -2.67
N ARG A 102 61.28 -23.74 -2.03
CA ARG A 102 60.30 -24.39 -1.14
C ARG A 102 59.99 -23.55 0.09
N LEU A 103 61.01 -22.93 0.71
CA LEU A 103 60.83 -22.05 1.85
C LEU A 103 60.02 -20.80 1.48
N ASN A 104 60.27 -20.21 0.31
CA ASN A 104 59.48 -19.08 -0.19
C ASN A 104 58.01 -19.43 -0.41
N LEU A 105 57.72 -20.60 -1.01
CA LEU A 105 56.34 -21.09 -1.15
C LEU A 105 55.64 -21.29 0.21
N ARG A 106 56.36 -21.80 1.21
CA ARG A 106 55.84 -21.92 2.58
C ARG A 106 55.60 -20.55 3.23
N ILE A 107 56.48 -19.59 3.01
CA ILE A 107 56.30 -18.21 3.50
C ILE A 107 55.07 -17.58 2.86
N GLU A 108 54.85 -17.75 1.56
CA GLU A 108 53.65 -17.24 0.88
C GLU A 108 52.37 -17.92 1.38
N ALA A 109 52.37 -19.25 1.54
CA ALA A 109 51.25 -19.98 2.11
C ALA A 109 50.95 -19.53 3.55
N CYS A 110 51.98 -19.34 4.37
CA CYS A 110 51.84 -18.85 5.74
C CYS A 110 51.34 -17.40 5.79
N LYS A 111 51.78 -16.53 4.87
CA LYS A 111 51.27 -15.16 4.74
C LYS A 111 49.78 -15.15 4.41
N ARG A 112 49.36 -15.93 3.40
CA ARG A 112 47.93 -16.08 3.06
C ARG A 112 47.10 -16.59 4.23
N SER A 113 47.62 -17.56 4.98
CA SER A 113 46.97 -18.09 6.18
C SER A 113 46.85 -17.04 7.30
N ILE A 114 47.89 -16.24 7.53
CA ILE A 114 47.86 -15.14 8.51
C ILE A 114 46.85 -14.06 8.08
N ASP A 115 46.79 -13.72 6.79
CA ASP A 115 45.85 -12.71 6.30
C ASP A 115 44.40 -13.21 6.37
N SER A 116 44.15 -14.49 6.06
CA SER A 116 42.84 -15.14 6.30
C SER A 116 42.47 -15.11 7.79
N ALA A 117 43.38 -15.53 8.68
CA ALA A 117 43.11 -15.54 10.11
C ALA A 117 42.86 -14.13 10.68
N LYS A 118 43.52 -13.10 10.14
CA LYS A 118 43.26 -11.69 10.49
C LYS A 118 41.87 -11.25 10.03
N GLN A 119 41.44 -11.64 8.83
CA GLN A 119 40.10 -11.35 8.32
C GLN A 119 39.04 -12.05 9.18
N ASP A 120 39.25 -13.32 9.51
CA ASP A 120 38.36 -14.10 10.38
C ASP A 120 38.24 -13.45 11.77
N LEU A 121 39.36 -13.00 12.35
CA LEU A 121 39.38 -12.32 13.64
C LEU A 121 38.65 -10.96 13.60
N LEU A 122 38.80 -10.19 12.51
CA LEU A 122 38.07 -8.94 12.31
C LEU A 122 36.56 -9.19 12.18
N GLN A 123 36.18 -10.21 11.41
CA GLN A 123 34.78 -10.61 11.26
C GLN A 123 34.19 -11.04 12.60
N LEU A 124 34.88 -11.90 13.35
CA LEU A 124 34.43 -12.37 14.66
C LEU A 124 34.26 -11.21 15.66
N LYS A 125 35.19 -10.25 15.65
CA LYS A 125 35.10 -9.06 16.51
C LYS A 125 33.88 -8.21 16.17
N ASN A 126 33.56 -8.05 14.89
CA ASN A 126 32.36 -7.34 14.45
C ASN A 126 31.09 -8.08 14.89
N VAL A 127 31.05 -9.40 14.74
CA VAL A 127 29.93 -10.24 15.18
C VAL A 127 29.70 -10.09 16.68
N ILE A 128 30.74 -10.23 17.52
CA ILE A 128 30.63 -10.10 18.98
C ILE A 128 30.07 -8.72 19.36
N SER A 129 30.59 -7.65 18.75
CA SER A 129 30.12 -6.28 18.99
C SER A 129 28.63 -6.12 18.62
N GLN A 130 28.21 -6.69 17.49
CA GLN A 130 26.81 -6.65 17.04
C GLN A 130 25.88 -7.42 17.98
N THR A 131 26.27 -8.63 18.38
CA THR A 131 25.51 -9.44 19.32
C THR A 131 25.36 -8.72 20.66
N GLU A 132 26.40 -8.04 21.15
CA GLU A 132 26.31 -7.25 22.38
C GLU A 132 25.31 -6.08 22.24
N HIS A 133 25.32 -5.37 21.11
CA HIS A 133 24.37 -4.29 20.84
C HIS A 133 22.92 -4.80 20.77
N SER A 134 22.69 -5.90 20.07
CA SER A 134 21.36 -6.51 19.96
C SER A 134 20.85 -7.03 21.31
N TYR A 135 21.72 -7.65 22.10
CA TYR A 135 21.38 -8.06 23.46
C TYR A 135 20.94 -6.86 24.32
N LYS A 136 21.65 -5.73 24.22
CA LYS A 136 21.24 -4.49 24.91
C LYS A 136 19.89 -3.96 24.40
N GLU A 137 19.61 -4.03 23.11
CA GLU A 137 18.32 -3.65 22.53
C GLU A 137 17.18 -4.54 23.03
N LEU A 138 17.37 -5.85 23.01
CA LEU A 138 16.40 -6.84 23.52
C LEU A 138 16.15 -6.65 25.02
N MET A 139 17.19 -6.36 25.81
CA MET A 139 17.04 -6.02 27.23
C MET A 139 16.33 -4.69 27.46
N ALA A 140 16.51 -3.71 26.57
CA ALA A 140 15.82 -2.43 26.62
C ALA A 140 14.35 -2.52 26.15
N GLN A 141 13.99 -3.55 25.40
CA GLN A 141 12.61 -3.87 25.03
C GLN A 141 11.84 -4.40 26.25
N ASN A 142 11.34 -3.48 27.07
CA ASN A 142 10.46 -3.81 28.19
C ASN A 142 8.98 -3.81 27.77
N GLN A 143 8.64 -4.60 26.74
CA GLN A 143 7.25 -4.85 26.38
C GLN A 143 6.78 -6.11 27.10
N PRO A 144 5.80 -6.02 28.03
CA PRO A 144 5.25 -7.20 28.64
C PRO A 144 4.62 -8.08 27.54
N LYS A 145 4.93 -9.38 27.52
CA LYS A 145 4.20 -10.34 26.68
C LYS A 145 2.77 -10.44 27.22
N LEU A 146 1.85 -9.69 26.62
CA LEU A 146 0.44 -9.72 26.96
C LEU A 146 -0.21 -10.94 26.28
N SER A 147 -0.67 -11.89 27.08
CA SER A 147 -1.58 -12.93 26.59
C SER A 147 -3.01 -12.38 26.56
N LEU A 148 -3.81 -12.83 25.59
CA LEU A 148 -5.24 -12.53 25.59
C LEU A 148 -5.88 -13.01 26.91
N PRO A 149 -6.72 -12.20 27.56
CA PRO A 149 -7.50 -12.69 28.69
C PRO A 149 -8.38 -13.85 28.24
N VAL A 150 -8.55 -14.83 29.13
CA VAL A 150 -9.42 -15.99 28.89
C VAL A 150 -10.78 -15.50 28.43
N ARG A 151 -11.26 -16.04 27.30
CA ARG A 151 -12.59 -15.74 26.79
C ARG A 151 -13.60 -16.08 27.88
N LEU A 152 -14.28 -15.07 28.41
CA LEU A 152 -15.42 -15.30 29.29
C LEU A 152 -16.54 -15.88 28.43
N LEU A 153 -16.96 -17.10 28.76
CA LEU A 153 -18.17 -17.65 28.19
C LEU A 153 -19.35 -17.16 29.04
N PRO A 154 -20.52 -16.89 28.42
CA PRO A 154 -21.72 -16.53 29.16
C PRO A 154 -21.99 -17.56 30.25
N ASP A 155 -22.22 -17.10 31.49
CA ASP A 155 -22.63 -17.99 32.56
C ASP A 155 -24.02 -18.58 32.23
N LYS A 156 -24.25 -19.85 32.58
CA LYS A 156 -25.52 -20.54 32.24
C LYS A 156 -26.68 -20.02 33.10
N ASP A 157 -26.35 -19.56 34.30
CA ASP A 157 -27.30 -19.07 35.30
C ASP A 157 -27.21 -17.54 35.34
N ASP A 158 -27.90 -16.87 34.42
CA ASP A 158 -27.94 -15.41 34.34
C ASP A 158 -29.04 -14.86 35.27
N PRO A 159 -28.70 -14.19 36.40
CA PRO A 159 -29.67 -13.51 37.23
C PRO A 159 -30.09 -12.23 36.51
N GLY A 160 -31.01 -12.36 35.55
CA GLY A 160 -31.37 -11.33 34.59
C GLY A 160 -31.42 -9.91 35.16
N LEU A 161 -30.82 -8.96 34.43
CA LEU A 161 -30.81 -7.55 34.81
C LEU A 161 -32.25 -7.03 34.99
N PRO A 162 -32.55 -6.28 36.07
CA PRO A 162 -33.90 -5.79 36.33
C PRO A 162 -34.37 -4.93 35.15
N PRO A 163 -35.61 -5.09 34.66
CA PRO A 163 -36.08 -4.43 33.45
C PRO A 163 -35.95 -2.90 33.55
N PRO A 164 -35.64 -2.19 32.45
CA PRO A 164 -35.46 -0.76 32.48
C PRO A 164 -36.77 -0.07 32.88
N ARG A 165 -36.70 0.95 33.75
CA ARG A 165 -37.87 1.74 34.19
C ARG A 165 -38.59 2.44 33.02
N SER A 166 -37.88 2.71 31.93
CA SER A 166 -38.41 3.24 30.67
C SER A 166 -37.54 2.77 29.51
N VAL A 167 -38.16 2.32 28.41
CA VAL A 167 -37.48 1.89 27.18
C VAL A 167 -36.66 3.04 26.57
N GLN A 168 -37.10 4.29 26.72
CA GLN A 168 -36.39 5.48 26.23
C GLN A 168 -35.08 5.76 26.98
N ALA A 169 -34.95 5.27 28.21
CA ALA A 169 -33.74 5.40 29.02
C ALA A 169 -32.70 4.32 28.69
N CYS A 170 -32.99 3.41 27.76
CA CYS A 170 -32.00 2.43 27.32
C CYS A 170 -30.82 3.11 26.63
N ARG A 171 -29.63 2.75 27.10
CA ARG A 171 -28.32 3.08 26.55
C ARG A 171 -27.49 1.80 26.53
N LEU A 172 -26.37 1.79 25.80
CA LEU A 172 -25.47 0.62 25.77
C LEU A 172 -25.13 0.11 27.17
N HIS A 173 -24.66 0.98 28.07
CA HIS A 173 -24.27 0.58 29.42
C HIS A 173 -25.43 0.12 30.33
N THR A 174 -26.69 0.39 30.01
CA THR A 174 -27.84 -0.02 30.82
C THR A 174 -28.60 -1.21 30.25
N CYS A 175 -28.70 -1.30 28.92
CA CYS A 175 -29.53 -2.27 28.22
C CYS A 175 -28.76 -3.32 27.41
N PHE A 176 -27.46 -3.09 27.15
CA PHE A 176 -26.60 -4.09 26.52
C PHE A 176 -25.85 -4.90 27.59
N ASP A 177 -25.84 -6.22 27.45
CA ASP A 177 -25.11 -7.13 28.32
C ASP A 177 -23.70 -7.39 27.77
N TYR A 178 -22.71 -6.72 28.38
CA TYR A 178 -21.29 -6.86 28.06
C TYR A 178 -20.71 -8.21 28.49
N ALA A 179 -21.33 -8.93 29.42
CA ALA A 179 -20.80 -10.22 29.90
C ALA A 179 -20.78 -11.29 28.80
N ARG A 180 -21.69 -11.20 27.81
CA ARG A 180 -21.72 -12.09 26.63
C ARG A 180 -20.85 -11.61 25.48
N CYS A 181 -20.34 -10.40 25.57
CA CYS A 181 -19.50 -9.77 24.55
C CYS A 181 -18.13 -9.34 25.10
N PRO A 182 -17.30 -10.25 25.67
CA PRO A 182 -15.94 -9.91 26.05
C PRO A 182 -15.13 -9.36 24.89
N LEU A 183 -14.14 -8.51 25.19
CA LEU A 183 -13.23 -7.91 24.20
C LEU A 183 -12.52 -8.95 23.32
N THR A 184 -12.29 -10.16 23.84
CA THR A 184 -11.61 -11.28 23.15
C THR A 184 -12.56 -12.31 22.53
N SER A 185 -13.88 -12.08 22.58
CA SER A 185 -14.88 -13.05 22.12
C SER A 185 -14.89 -13.26 20.60
N GLY A 186 -14.37 -12.29 19.83
CA GLY A 186 -14.44 -12.30 18.37
C GLY A 186 -15.79 -11.85 17.79
N PHE A 187 -16.68 -11.28 18.62
CA PHE A 187 -18.01 -10.77 18.23
C PHE A 187 -18.89 -11.81 17.48
N PRO A 188 -19.13 -13.01 18.03
CA PRO A 188 -19.99 -14.01 17.39
C PRO A 188 -21.44 -13.53 17.34
N VAL A 189 -22.10 -13.68 16.19
CA VAL A 189 -23.47 -13.24 15.94
C VAL A 189 -24.34 -14.43 15.58
N TYR A 190 -25.45 -14.62 16.27
CA TYR A 190 -26.47 -15.60 15.89
C TYR A 190 -27.59 -14.90 15.13
N VAL A 191 -27.99 -15.47 13.99
CA VAL A 191 -29.07 -14.91 13.17
C VAL A 191 -30.23 -15.90 13.19
N TYR A 192 -31.42 -15.41 13.56
CA TYR A 192 -32.62 -16.23 13.52
C TYR A 192 -33.01 -16.52 12.06
N ASP A 193 -33.38 -17.78 11.79
CA ASP A 193 -33.99 -18.12 10.50
C ASP A 193 -35.37 -17.47 10.37
N THR A 194 -35.48 -16.48 9.50
CA THR A 194 -36.73 -15.77 9.24
C THR A 194 -37.82 -16.67 8.66
N GLY A 195 -37.47 -17.78 7.98
CA GLY A 195 -38.46 -18.72 7.44
C GLY A 195 -39.21 -19.53 8.49
N SER A 196 -38.67 -19.60 9.71
CA SER A 196 -39.25 -20.40 10.79
C SER A 196 -40.37 -19.69 11.57
N TYR A 197 -40.67 -18.42 11.25
CA TYR A 197 -41.58 -17.59 12.04
C TYR A 197 -42.67 -16.92 11.21
N PRO A 198 -43.91 -16.75 11.74
CA PRO A 198 -45.06 -16.30 10.94
C PRO A 198 -44.91 -14.92 10.29
N TRP A 199 -44.18 -13.98 10.89
CA TRP A 199 -43.96 -12.67 10.29
C TRP A 199 -43.01 -12.74 9.09
N GLY A 200 -42.13 -13.74 9.05
CA GLY A 200 -41.10 -13.88 8.03
C GLY A 200 -41.60 -14.40 6.68
N ASP A 201 -42.85 -14.87 6.61
CA ASP A 201 -43.53 -15.21 5.35
C ASP A 201 -44.02 -13.95 4.61
N ASN A 202 -44.27 -12.87 5.33
CA ASN A 202 -44.79 -11.62 4.78
C ASN A 202 -43.68 -10.64 4.33
N ILE A 203 -42.41 -10.95 4.64
CA ILE A 203 -41.25 -10.13 4.26
C ILE A 203 -41.02 -10.24 2.75
N ASP A 204 -40.68 -9.12 2.12
CA ASP A 204 -40.30 -9.07 0.70
C ASP A 204 -39.25 -10.16 0.37
N PRO A 205 -39.54 -11.09 -0.57
CA PRO A 205 -38.67 -12.22 -0.87
C PRO A 205 -37.25 -11.81 -1.27
N LEU A 206 -37.10 -10.65 -1.92
CA LEU A 206 -35.80 -10.14 -2.34
C LEU A 206 -34.96 -9.71 -1.14
N VAL A 207 -35.59 -9.02 -0.18
CA VAL A 207 -34.93 -8.62 1.08
C VAL A 207 -34.52 -9.86 1.88
N LYS A 208 -35.39 -10.87 1.96
CA LYS A 208 -35.12 -12.14 2.65
C LYS A 208 -33.94 -12.89 2.02
N GLN A 209 -33.92 -13.01 0.68
CA GLN A 209 -32.85 -13.68 -0.05
C GLN A 209 -31.51 -12.92 0.07
N ALA A 210 -31.54 -11.59 -0.10
CA ALA A 210 -30.37 -10.75 0.01
C ALA A 210 -29.74 -10.82 1.41
N PHE A 211 -30.56 -10.71 2.45
CA PHE A 211 -30.12 -10.82 3.84
C PHE A 211 -29.54 -12.22 4.13
N ALA A 212 -30.21 -13.29 3.70
CA ALA A 212 -29.71 -14.65 3.87
C ALA A 212 -28.36 -14.89 3.16
N SER A 213 -28.14 -14.25 2.01
CA SER A 213 -26.85 -14.28 1.31
C SER A 213 -25.75 -13.58 2.12
N SER A 214 -26.01 -12.37 2.64
CA SER A 214 -25.05 -11.62 3.46
C SER A 214 -24.70 -12.33 4.77
N VAL A 215 -25.65 -13.07 5.35
CA VAL A 215 -25.42 -13.86 6.57
C VAL A 215 -24.42 -15.00 6.32
N LYS A 216 -24.47 -15.64 5.15
CA LYS A 216 -23.56 -16.73 4.78
C LYS A 216 -22.12 -16.27 4.51
N SER A 217 -21.94 -15.06 3.99
CA SER A 217 -20.59 -14.53 3.69
C SER A 217 -19.88 -13.97 4.93
N SER A 218 -20.64 -13.61 5.98
CA SER A 218 -20.09 -12.93 7.16
C SER A 218 -19.26 -13.85 8.06
N VAL A 219 -18.06 -13.38 8.41
CA VAL A 219 -17.11 -14.10 9.30
C VAL A 219 -17.58 -14.14 10.76
N TYR A 220 -18.50 -13.25 11.15
CA TYR A 220 -18.98 -13.14 12.53
C TYR A 220 -20.14 -14.08 12.86
N VAL A 221 -20.83 -14.61 11.84
CA VAL A 221 -22.02 -15.43 12.04
C VAL A 221 -21.66 -16.80 12.59
N THR A 222 -22.42 -17.27 13.59
CA THR A 222 -22.25 -18.59 14.20
C THR A 222 -23.58 -19.34 14.30
N ASP A 223 -23.53 -20.65 14.09
CA ASP A 223 -24.69 -21.52 14.26
C ASP A 223 -24.99 -21.83 15.74
N ASN A 224 -24.06 -21.56 16.65
CA ASN A 224 -24.21 -21.87 18.07
C ASN A 224 -24.73 -20.66 18.87
N PRO A 225 -26.01 -20.66 19.30
CA PRO A 225 -26.62 -19.53 20.01
C PRO A 225 -26.03 -19.32 21.42
N ASN A 226 -25.40 -20.32 22.03
CA ASN A 226 -24.89 -20.22 23.40
C ASN A 226 -23.63 -19.33 23.49
N ILE A 227 -22.82 -19.30 22.43
CA ILE A 227 -21.59 -18.50 22.38
C ILE A 227 -21.80 -17.11 21.76
N ALA A 228 -22.99 -16.85 21.21
CA ALA A 228 -23.32 -15.61 20.51
C ALA A 228 -23.30 -14.40 21.47
N CYS A 229 -22.64 -13.34 21.02
CA CYS A 229 -22.63 -12.02 21.66
C CYS A 229 -23.88 -11.23 21.28
N LEU A 230 -24.27 -11.27 20.00
CA LEU A 230 -25.42 -10.55 19.44
C LEU A 230 -26.40 -11.53 18.77
N TYR A 231 -27.70 -11.27 18.92
CA TYR A 231 -28.77 -11.98 18.22
C TYR A 231 -29.45 -11.05 17.21
N VAL A 232 -29.53 -11.46 15.95
CA VAL A 232 -30.12 -10.63 14.88
C VAL A 232 -31.42 -11.25 14.39
N VAL A 233 -32.47 -10.41 14.34
CA VAL A 233 -33.79 -10.77 13.82
C VAL A 233 -34.12 -9.85 12.65
N LEU A 234 -34.39 -10.41 11.48
CA LEU A 234 -34.91 -9.65 10.34
C LEU A 234 -36.43 -9.49 10.48
N VAL A 235 -36.89 -8.24 10.49
CA VAL A 235 -38.32 -7.87 10.52
C VAL A 235 -38.80 -7.39 9.14
N GLY A 236 -37.91 -6.79 8.33
CA GLY A 236 -38.05 -6.56 6.88
C GLY A 236 -39.25 -5.71 6.40
N GLU A 237 -39.21 -5.25 5.14
CA GLU A 237 -40.38 -4.61 4.49
C GLU A 237 -41.45 -5.67 4.18
N ILE A 238 -42.70 -5.41 4.55
CA ILE A 238 -43.83 -6.34 4.44
C ILE A 238 -44.67 -6.03 3.19
N GLN A 239 -45.00 -7.06 2.39
CA GLN A 239 -45.76 -6.90 1.14
C GLN A 239 -47.27 -6.73 1.35
N ASP A 240 -47.93 -7.60 2.14
CA ASP A 240 -49.38 -7.62 2.32
C ASP A 240 -49.78 -7.75 3.80
N SER A 241 -50.73 -6.90 4.24
CA SER A 241 -51.31 -6.83 5.59
C SER A 241 -50.29 -6.90 6.74
N SER A 242 -49.77 -5.75 7.14
CA SER A 242 -48.88 -5.63 8.29
C SER A 242 -49.49 -6.28 9.54
N PRO A 243 -48.76 -7.15 10.26
CA PRO A 243 -49.25 -7.73 11.50
C PRO A 243 -49.54 -6.63 12.50
N SER A 244 -50.53 -6.83 13.38
CA SER A 244 -50.81 -5.84 14.42
C SER A 244 -49.56 -5.69 15.32
N PRO A 245 -49.25 -4.48 15.82
CA PRO A 245 -48.09 -4.26 16.71
C PRO A 245 -48.07 -5.21 17.91
N SER A 246 -49.25 -5.54 18.45
CA SER A 246 -49.41 -6.49 19.55
C SER A 246 -49.10 -7.94 19.18
N ASP A 247 -49.38 -8.35 17.95
CA ASP A 247 -49.07 -9.72 17.50
C ASP A 247 -47.58 -9.88 17.24
N LEU A 248 -46.95 -8.87 16.63
CA LEU A 248 -45.50 -8.84 16.44
C LEU A 248 -44.76 -8.85 17.78
N GLU A 249 -45.23 -8.10 18.78
CA GLU A 249 -44.66 -8.11 20.13
C GLU A 249 -44.70 -9.51 20.77
N LYS A 250 -45.86 -10.19 20.71
CA LYS A 250 -46.01 -11.56 21.24
C LYS A 250 -45.07 -12.54 20.53
N GLN A 251 -44.96 -12.39 19.22
CA GLN A 251 -44.11 -13.22 18.37
C GLN A 251 -42.61 -13.03 18.67
N LEU A 252 -42.16 -11.78 18.85
CA LEU A 252 -40.77 -11.49 19.26
C LEU A 252 -40.45 -12.05 20.64
N LYS A 253 -41.36 -11.91 21.60
CA LYS A 253 -41.21 -12.46 22.96
C LYS A 253 -41.22 -13.99 23.01
N ALA A 254 -41.79 -14.64 22.01
CA ALA A 254 -41.81 -16.10 21.87
C ALA A 254 -40.51 -16.67 21.27
N LEU A 255 -39.57 -15.83 20.84
CA LEU A 255 -38.29 -16.30 20.31
C LEU A 255 -37.51 -17.10 21.37
N PRO A 256 -36.94 -18.27 21.03
CA PRO A 256 -36.30 -19.17 22.00
C PRO A 256 -35.21 -18.53 22.86
N PHE A 257 -34.45 -17.58 22.30
CA PHE A 257 -33.33 -16.94 23.00
C PHE A 257 -33.60 -15.48 23.38
N TRP A 258 -34.86 -15.02 23.37
CA TRP A 258 -35.24 -13.63 23.72
C TRP A 258 -34.91 -13.25 25.18
N ARG A 259 -34.75 -14.24 26.07
CA ARG A 259 -34.33 -14.07 27.48
C ARG A 259 -35.14 -13.00 28.23
N SER A 260 -36.47 -13.07 28.10
CA SER A 260 -37.49 -12.22 28.76
C SER A 260 -37.67 -10.78 28.24
N ASP A 261 -36.61 -10.03 27.93
CA ASP A 261 -36.75 -8.61 27.52
C ASP A 261 -35.92 -8.20 26.28
N GLY A 262 -35.25 -9.13 25.60
CA GLY A 262 -34.52 -8.86 24.36
C GLY A 262 -33.08 -8.39 24.52
N HIS A 263 -32.38 -8.73 25.62
CA HIS A 263 -30.94 -8.45 25.79
C HIS A 263 -30.13 -8.87 24.56
N ASN A 264 -29.24 -7.99 24.12
CA ASN A 264 -28.34 -8.20 22.98
C ASN A 264 -29.06 -8.64 21.68
N HIS A 265 -30.36 -8.34 21.55
CA HIS A 265 -31.07 -8.53 20.29
C HIS A 265 -30.99 -7.27 19.44
N LEU A 266 -30.89 -7.45 18.13
CA LEU A 266 -30.93 -6.41 17.12
C LEU A 266 -32.04 -6.74 16.12
N LEU A 267 -33.04 -5.86 16.05
CA LEU A 267 -34.11 -5.94 15.07
C LEU A 267 -33.70 -5.15 13.82
N VAL A 268 -33.64 -5.83 12.67
CA VAL A 268 -33.22 -5.23 11.40
C VAL A 268 -34.44 -5.07 10.48
N HIS A 269 -34.73 -3.83 10.10
CA HIS A 269 -35.80 -3.47 9.19
C HIS A 269 -35.24 -2.66 8.01
N LEU A 270 -34.97 -3.36 6.91
CA LEU A 270 -34.40 -2.79 5.69
C LEU A 270 -35.52 -2.34 4.74
N SER A 271 -35.56 -1.04 4.44
CA SER A 271 -36.50 -0.48 3.45
C SER A 271 -35.96 -0.66 2.03
N ARG A 272 -36.78 -1.15 1.10
CA ARG A 272 -36.45 -1.18 -0.33
C ARG A 272 -37.12 -0.04 -1.09
N LYS A 273 -38.32 0.37 -0.67
CA LYS A 273 -39.09 1.45 -1.29
C LYS A 273 -39.00 2.74 -0.47
N SER A 274 -39.12 3.89 -1.14
CA SER A 274 -39.28 5.20 -0.47
C SER A 274 -40.56 5.27 0.38
N LEU A 275 -41.53 4.40 0.13
CA LEU A 275 -42.84 4.36 0.78
C LEU A 275 -42.91 3.46 2.02
N THR A 276 -41.76 2.97 2.48
CA THR A 276 -41.70 2.01 3.59
C THR A 276 -42.15 2.66 4.91
N GLN A 277 -43.16 2.07 5.54
CA GLN A 277 -43.69 2.52 6.83
C GLN A 277 -42.90 1.97 8.02
N ASN A 278 -43.01 2.64 9.17
CA ASN A 278 -42.39 2.20 10.43
C ASN A 278 -43.34 1.23 11.17
N PHE A 279 -43.24 -0.06 10.88
CA PHE A 279 -44.05 -1.10 11.52
C PHE A 279 -43.66 -1.40 12.98
N LEU A 280 -42.46 -1.00 13.39
CA LEU A 280 -41.99 -1.13 14.78
C LEU A 280 -42.50 0.00 15.68
N TYR A 281 -43.27 0.94 15.15
CA TYR A 281 -43.88 1.99 15.95
C TYR A 281 -44.90 1.39 16.93
N ASN A 282 -44.82 1.81 18.20
CA ASN A 282 -45.61 1.26 19.32
C ASN A 282 -45.41 -0.24 19.64
N VAL A 283 -44.40 -0.90 19.08
CA VAL A 283 -44.03 -2.27 19.47
C VAL A 283 -43.07 -2.22 20.67
N SER A 284 -43.38 -2.94 21.75
CA SER A 284 -42.48 -3.01 22.91
C SER A 284 -41.32 -3.97 22.64
N THR A 285 -40.17 -3.42 22.25
CA THR A 285 -38.95 -4.19 21.94
C THR A 285 -38.07 -4.47 23.16
N GLY A 286 -38.46 -3.99 24.35
CA GLY A 286 -37.67 -4.13 25.58
C GLY A 286 -36.27 -3.53 25.44
N ARG A 287 -35.23 -4.35 25.56
CA ARG A 287 -33.82 -3.99 25.43
C ARG A 287 -33.24 -4.24 24.04
N ALA A 288 -34.02 -4.76 23.09
CA ALA A 288 -33.51 -4.98 21.75
C ALA A 288 -33.22 -3.66 21.05
N ALA A 289 -32.05 -3.53 20.42
CA ALA A 289 -31.69 -2.42 19.55
C ALA A 289 -32.44 -2.50 18.22
N ILE A 290 -32.68 -1.36 17.57
CA ILE A 290 -33.40 -1.28 16.29
C ILE A 290 -32.48 -0.68 15.24
N ALA A 291 -32.40 -1.35 14.09
CA ALA A 291 -31.75 -0.86 12.88
C ALA A 291 -32.79 -0.67 11.77
N GLN A 292 -33.17 0.58 11.46
CA GLN A 292 -34.20 0.88 10.45
C GLN A 292 -33.99 2.23 9.76
N SER A 293 -34.69 2.45 8.64
CA SER A 293 -34.55 3.66 7.81
C SER A 293 -35.48 4.80 8.22
N THR A 294 -36.54 4.53 9.00
CA THR A 294 -37.54 5.53 9.41
C THR A 294 -37.64 5.56 10.93
N PHE A 295 -37.49 6.72 11.55
CA PHE A 295 -37.57 6.88 13.01
C PHE A 295 -38.33 8.13 13.42
N LEU A 296 -39.06 7.99 14.53
CA LEU A 296 -39.63 9.09 15.30
C LEU A 296 -38.75 9.40 16.52
N GLN A 297 -38.67 10.67 16.90
CA GLN A 297 -37.85 11.18 18.01
C GLN A 297 -38.15 10.48 19.33
N ARG A 298 -39.42 10.12 19.59
CA ARG A 298 -39.83 9.41 20.81
C ARG A 298 -39.41 7.94 20.85
N GLN A 299 -39.12 7.34 19.69
CA GLN A 299 -38.70 5.94 19.56
C GLN A 299 -37.17 5.80 19.53
N TYR A 300 -36.48 6.74 18.88
CA TYR A 300 -35.05 6.64 18.63
C TYR A 300 -34.21 6.82 19.89
N ARG A 301 -33.37 5.83 20.21
CA ARG A 301 -32.41 5.89 21.31
C ARG A 301 -31.02 6.19 20.75
N GLU A 302 -30.59 7.42 20.93
CA GLU A 302 -29.27 7.88 20.46
C GLU A 302 -28.13 7.02 21.04
N GLY A 303 -27.23 6.60 20.16
CA GLY A 303 -26.11 5.73 20.49
C GLY A 303 -26.49 4.26 20.74
N PHE A 304 -27.77 3.89 20.69
CA PHE A 304 -28.23 2.50 20.86
C PHE A 304 -28.92 1.96 19.61
N ASP A 305 -29.76 2.77 18.97
CA ASP A 305 -30.44 2.47 17.71
C ASP A 305 -29.67 3.01 16.50
N LEU A 306 -29.82 2.32 15.37
CA LEU A 306 -29.11 2.59 14.13
C LEU A 306 -30.06 3.07 13.03
N VAL A 307 -29.83 4.28 12.53
CA VAL A 307 -30.41 4.70 11.24
C VAL A 307 -29.63 4.01 10.13
N VAL A 308 -30.30 3.21 9.31
CA VAL A 308 -29.68 2.46 8.20
C VAL A 308 -30.10 3.01 6.84
N SER A 309 -29.28 2.72 5.83
CA SER A 309 -29.57 3.04 4.43
C SER A 309 -30.63 2.10 3.85
N PRO A 310 -31.45 2.54 2.88
CA PRO A 310 -32.30 1.65 2.12
C PRO A 310 -31.50 0.59 1.36
N LEU A 311 -32.12 -0.58 1.17
CA LEU A 311 -31.59 -1.68 0.37
C LEU A 311 -32.07 -1.56 -1.08
N VAL A 312 -31.40 -0.71 -1.85
CA VAL A 312 -31.72 -0.46 -3.26
C VAL A 312 -31.19 -1.59 -4.15
N HIS A 313 -29.91 -1.94 -3.97
CA HIS A 313 -29.21 -3.00 -4.69
C HIS A 313 -29.22 -4.30 -3.87
N ALA A 314 -30.35 -5.00 -3.86
CA ALA A 314 -30.54 -6.17 -3.01
C ALA A 314 -29.74 -7.41 -3.47
N LEU A 315 -29.82 -7.75 -4.76
CA LEU A 315 -29.14 -8.90 -5.38
C LEU A 315 -28.27 -8.53 -6.59
N SER A 316 -28.26 -7.25 -6.99
CA SER A 316 -27.45 -6.76 -8.11
C SER A 316 -26.21 -6.07 -7.57
N GLU A 317 -25.04 -6.41 -8.10
CA GLU A 317 -23.85 -5.59 -7.87
C GLU A 317 -23.94 -4.29 -8.69
N PRO A 318 -23.53 -3.14 -8.13
CA PRO A 318 -23.48 -1.92 -8.90
C PRO A 318 -22.49 -2.05 -10.06
N ASN A 319 -22.92 -1.67 -11.26
CA ASN A 319 -22.01 -1.60 -12.40
C ASN A 319 -21.12 -0.37 -12.27
N PHE A 320 -19.90 -0.55 -11.76
CA PHE A 320 -18.91 0.52 -11.60
C PHE A 320 -18.58 1.25 -12.92
N LEU A 321 -18.81 0.61 -14.08
CA LEU A 321 -18.59 1.21 -15.39
C LEU A 321 -19.70 2.18 -15.83
N GLU A 322 -20.87 2.14 -15.19
CA GLU A 322 -22.02 3.02 -15.47
C GLU A 322 -22.10 4.22 -14.53
N VAL A 323 -21.26 4.22 -13.50
CA VAL A 323 -21.16 5.33 -12.56
C VAL A 323 -20.59 6.55 -13.29
N PRO A 324 -21.20 7.74 -13.13
CA PRO A 324 -20.69 8.94 -13.75
C PRO A 324 -19.32 9.36 -13.19
N PRO A 325 -18.46 9.97 -14.00
CA PRO A 325 -17.18 10.47 -13.53
C PRO A 325 -17.36 11.58 -12.48
N GLN A 326 -16.36 11.70 -11.61
CA GLN A 326 -16.33 12.73 -10.55
C GLN A 326 -15.93 14.11 -11.09
N VAL A 327 -15.35 14.14 -12.30
CA VAL A 327 -15.00 15.35 -13.05
C VAL A 327 -15.78 15.39 -14.38
N PRO A 328 -16.28 16.56 -14.83
CA PRO A 328 -16.12 17.88 -14.21
C PRO A 328 -16.86 18.01 -12.88
N VAL A 329 -16.29 18.80 -11.98
CA VAL A 329 -16.76 18.95 -10.60
C VAL A 329 -18.11 19.68 -10.55
N LYS A 330 -18.26 20.71 -11.40
CA LYS A 330 -19.52 21.40 -11.66
C LYS A 330 -20.17 20.78 -12.89
N ARG A 331 -21.44 20.43 -12.77
CA ARG A 331 -22.26 19.83 -13.82
C ARG A 331 -23.29 20.83 -14.34
N LYS A 332 -24.07 20.41 -15.35
CA LYS A 332 -25.06 21.24 -16.04
C LYS A 332 -25.97 21.99 -15.06
N TYR A 333 -26.59 21.27 -14.13
CA TYR A 333 -27.44 21.88 -13.11
C TYR A 333 -26.63 22.19 -11.85
N LEU A 334 -26.84 23.39 -11.28
CA LEU A 334 -26.27 23.74 -9.97
C LEU A 334 -26.88 22.80 -8.91
N PHE A 335 -28.19 22.84 -8.73
CA PHE A 335 -28.91 21.89 -7.88
C PHE A 335 -30.22 21.48 -8.52
N THR A 336 -30.72 20.30 -8.13
CA THR A 336 -32.02 19.78 -8.57
C THR A 336 -32.86 19.26 -7.43
N PHE A 337 -34.18 19.34 -7.59
CA PHE A 337 -35.17 18.76 -6.69
C PHE A 337 -36.37 18.27 -7.49
N GLN A 338 -36.85 17.07 -7.19
CA GLN A 338 -38.08 16.53 -7.78
C GLN A 338 -38.89 15.82 -6.70
N GLY A 339 -39.99 16.43 -6.27
CA GLY A 339 -40.90 15.81 -5.33
C GLY A 339 -42.17 16.61 -5.09
N GLU A 340 -43.24 15.93 -4.69
CA GLU A 340 -44.57 16.51 -4.48
C GLU A 340 -45.02 16.32 -3.03
N LYS A 341 -45.63 17.36 -2.45
CA LYS A 341 -46.24 17.34 -1.11
C LYS A 341 -47.76 17.18 -1.27
N VAL A 342 -48.37 16.21 -0.58
CA VAL A 342 -49.80 15.91 -0.75
C VAL A 342 -50.73 16.99 -0.17
N GLU A 343 -50.31 17.72 0.86
CA GLU A 343 -51.12 18.78 1.48
C GLU A 343 -51.14 20.12 0.70
N SER A 344 -50.20 20.36 -0.21
CA SER A 344 -50.07 21.66 -0.92
C SER A 344 -51.12 21.91 -2.01
N LEU A 345 -51.96 20.92 -2.32
CA LEU A 345 -53.10 21.06 -3.23
C LEU A 345 -54.28 21.84 -2.65
N ARG A 346 -54.29 22.17 -1.34
CA ARG A 346 -55.35 23.01 -0.74
C ARG A 346 -55.03 24.51 -0.76
N SER A 347 -53.77 24.91 -0.78
CA SER A 347 -53.36 26.33 -0.68
C SER A 347 -52.88 26.94 -2.00
N SER A 348 -52.39 26.14 -2.95
CA SER A 348 -51.70 26.66 -4.15
C SER A 348 -52.59 26.87 -5.40
N LEU A 349 -53.90 26.67 -5.29
CA LEU A 349 -54.87 26.84 -6.40
C LEU A 349 -55.73 28.10 -6.28
N LEU A 350 -55.40 29.02 -5.37
CA LEU A 350 -55.93 30.38 -5.39
C LEU A 350 -54.85 31.28 -5.99
N GLU A 351 -55.03 31.60 -7.27
CA GLU A 351 -54.23 32.52 -8.08
C GLU A 351 -53.93 33.83 -7.30
N ALA A 352 -52.67 34.05 -6.94
CA ALA A 352 -52.16 35.37 -6.58
C ALA A 352 -51.06 35.77 -7.58
N PRO A 353 -50.98 37.05 -8.00
CA PRO A 353 -50.05 37.50 -9.03
C PRO A 353 -48.59 37.39 -8.57
N PRO A 354 -47.60 37.33 -9.49
CA PRO A 354 -46.19 37.30 -9.12
C PRO A 354 -45.81 38.63 -8.45
N GLN A 355 -45.58 38.59 -7.14
CA GLN A 355 -45.00 39.70 -6.39
C GLN A 355 -43.49 39.76 -6.63
N SER A 356 -42.95 40.97 -6.64
CA SER A 356 -41.54 41.22 -6.88
C SER A 356 -40.69 40.78 -5.68
N PHE A 357 -39.41 40.42 -5.93
CA PHE A 357 -38.45 39.98 -4.89
C PHE A 357 -38.30 40.97 -3.72
N GLU A 358 -38.59 42.26 -3.94
CA GLU A 358 -38.56 43.30 -2.91
C GLU A 358 -39.80 43.28 -2.00
N GLU A 359 -40.96 42.84 -2.50
CA GLU A 359 -42.23 42.80 -1.74
C GLU A 359 -42.33 41.59 -0.79
N GLU A 360 -41.70 40.45 -1.09
CA GLU A 360 -41.64 39.29 -0.17
C GLU A 360 -40.78 39.57 1.08
N MET A 361 -39.91 40.58 1.04
CA MET A 361 -39.04 40.93 2.17
C MET A 361 -39.75 41.84 3.20
N GLU A 362 -40.85 42.49 2.82
CA GLU A 362 -41.64 43.39 3.68
C GLU A 362 -42.96 42.77 4.18
N GLY A 363 -43.37 41.60 3.67
CA GLY A 363 -44.60 40.90 4.07
C GLY A 363 -44.48 40.03 5.34
N ASP A 364 -45.62 39.72 5.96
CA ASP A 364 -45.69 38.74 7.05
C ASP A 364 -45.16 37.37 6.57
N PRO A 365 -44.29 36.69 7.34
CA PRO A 365 -43.72 35.42 6.92
C PRO A 365 -44.81 34.36 6.69
N PRO A 366 -44.70 33.54 5.63
CA PRO A 366 -45.66 32.47 5.38
C PRO A 366 -45.74 31.52 6.59
N ALA A 367 -46.95 31.05 6.90
CA ALA A 367 -47.24 30.22 8.06
C ALA A 367 -46.59 28.82 8.00
N ASP A 368 -46.20 28.34 6.80
CA ASP A 368 -45.48 27.08 6.58
C ASP A 368 -44.11 27.35 5.91
N TYR A 369 -43.03 26.81 6.49
CA TYR A 369 -41.68 26.92 5.94
C TYR A 369 -41.56 26.26 4.56
N ASP A 370 -42.37 25.24 4.27
CA ASP A 370 -42.32 24.54 3.00
C ASP A 370 -42.82 25.41 1.83
N ASP A 371 -43.81 26.30 2.05
CA ASP A 371 -44.28 27.24 1.03
C ASP A 371 -43.19 28.27 0.68
N ARG A 372 -42.46 28.75 1.70
CA ARG A 372 -41.29 29.62 1.50
C ARG A 372 -40.20 28.91 0.69
N ILE A 373 -39.99 27.61 0.92
CA ILE A 373 -39.03 26.81 0.15
C ILE A 373 -39.46 26.76 -1.32
N ILE A 374 -40.74 26.50 -1.60
CA ILE A 374 -41.27 26.48 -2.98
C ILE A 374 -41.07 27.84 -3.67
N GLY A 375 -41.49 28.93 -3.02
CA GLY A 375 -41.37 30.29 -3.56
C GLY A 375 -39.91 30.67 -3.86
N THR A 376 -39.03 30.47 -2.88
CA THR A 376 -37.60 30.78 -3.01
C THR A 376 -36.95 29.98 -4.13
N LEU A 377 -37.19 28.67 -4.20
CA LEU A 377 -36.55 27.81 -5.20
C LEU A 377 -37.06 28.07 -6.62
N LYS A 378 -38.36 28.39 -6.78
CA LYS A 378 -38.93 28.84 -8.07
C LYS A 378 -38.32 30.18 -8.50
N ALA A 379 -38.24 31.15 -7.60
CA ALA A 379 -37.62 32.44 -7.90
C ALA A 379 -36.16 32.30 -8.37
N VAL A 380 -35.39 31.40 -7.75
CA VAL A 380 -34.02 31.08 -8.19
C VAL A 380 -34.02 30.45 -9.59
N GLN A 381 -34.94 29.52 -9.87
CA GLN A 381 -35.06 28.91 -11.20
C GLN A 381 -35.43 29.94 -12.29
N ASP A 382 -36.35 30.86 -11.99
CA ASP A 382 -36.84 31.90 -12.92
C ASP A 382 -35.82 33.03 -13.12
N SER A 383 -34.89 33.22 -12.19
CA SER A 383 -33.80 34.20 -12.32
C SER A 383 -32.85 33.90 -13.50
N HIS A 384 -32.81 32.64 -13.95
CA HIS A 384 -31.94 32.13 -15.01
C HIS A 384 -30.43 32.40 -14.83
N LEU A 385 -29.98 32.79 -13.62
CA LEU A 385 -28.56 33.05 -13.30
C LEU A 385 -27.69 31.79 -13.39
N ASP A 386 -28.25 30.65 -12.94
CA ASP A 386 -27.69 29.32 -13.11
C ASP A 386 -28.79 28.38 -13.61
N GLN A 387 -28.40 27.26 -14.21
CA GLN A 387 -29.36 26.20 -14.53
C GLN A 387 -29.75 25.47 -13.25
N VAL A 388 -30.95 25.75 -12.76
CA VAL A 388 -31.60 25.06 -11.63
C VAL A 388 -32.84 24.34 -12.17
N LEU A 389 -33.11 23.14 -11.67
CA LEU A 389 -34.31 22.39 -12.03
C LEU A 389 -35.02 21.96 -10.75
N VAL A 390 -36.17 22.58 -10.46
CA VAL A 390 -37.04 22.16 -9.36
C VAL A 390 -38.44 21.79 -9.88
N GLU A 391 -38.93 20.62 -9.47
CA GLU A 391 -40.24 20.09 -9.83
C GLU A 391 -41.00 19.76 -8.54
N PHE A 392 -42.05 20.54 -8.27
CA PHE A 392 -42.88 20.40 -7.06
C PHE A 392 -44.22 19.68 -7.31
N THR A 393 -44.51 19.39 -8.58
CA THR A 393 -45.73 18.73 -9.05
C THR A 393 -45.32 17.62 -10.00
N CYS A 394 -45.53 16.37 -9.62
CA CYS A 394 -45.11 15.25 -10.44
C CYS A 394 -46.16 14.96 -11.53
N LYS A 395 -45.72 14.49 -12.70
CA LYS A 395 -46.64 14.07 -13.79
C LYS A 395 -47.66 13.01 -13.34
N ASN A 396 -47.21 12.08 -12.49
CA ASN A 396 -48.04 11.10 -11.82
C ASN A 396 -48.01 11.41 -10.32
N ARG A 397 -49.18 11.57 -9.67
CA ARG A 397 -49.27 11.86 -8.23
C ARG A 397 -48.68 10.71 -7.41
N PRO A 398 -47.48 10.86 -6.83
CA PRO A 398 -46.89 9.81 -6.03
C PRO A 398 -47.55 9.82 -4.65
N LYS A 399 -47.76 8.63 -4.08
CA LYS A 399 -48.26 8.51 -2.70
C LYS A 399 -47.06 8.68 -1.76
N PRO A 400 -47.06 9.60 -0.78
CA PRO A 400 -46.00 9.68 0.22
C PRO A 400 -46.12 8.54 1.23
N SER A 401 -45.00 8.20 1.90
CA SER A 401 -45.00 7.21 2.98
C SER A 401 -45.67 7.77 4.25
N LEU A 402 -45.48 9.06 4.48
CA LEU A 402 -45.94 9.81 5.65
C LEU A 402 -46.58 11.14 5.22
N PRO A 403 -47.59 11.66 5.96
CA PRO A 403 -48.35 12.85 5.55
C PRO A 403 -47.51 14.11 5.29
N THR A 404 -46.46 14.32 6.09
CA THR A 404 -45.59 15.52 6.05
C THR A 404 -44.31 15.32 5.22
N GLU A 405 -44.20 14.20 4.50
CA GLU A 405 -43.01 13.87 3.70
C GLU A 405 -43.20 14.27 2.23
N TRP A 406 -42.10 14.68 1.60
CA TRP A 406 -42.03 14.90 0.16
C TRP A 406 -41.94 13.57 -0.58
N ALA A 407 -42.95 13.27 -1.40
CA ALA A 407 -42.93 12.09 -2.24
C ALA A 407 -42.00 12.31 -3.45
N LEU A 408 -41.15 11.34 -3.78
CA LEU A 408 -40.23 11.42 -4.92
C LEU A 408 -41.00 11.24 -6.25
N CYS A 409 -40.75 12.11 -7.23
CA CYS A 409 -41.38 12.00 -8.55
C CYS A 409 -40.80 10.87 -9.40
N GLY A 410 -41.66 10.28 -10.26
CA GLY A 410 -41.27 9.38 -11.34
C GLY A 410 -40.64 8.05 -10.89
N GLU A 411 -40.10 7.31 -11.84
CA GLU A 411 -39.31 6.11 -11.57
C GLU A 411 -37.87 6.50 -11.22
N ARG A 412 -37.12 5.54 -10.65
CA ARG A 412 -35.74 5.79 -10.20
C ARG A 412 -34.84 6.17 -11.36
N GLU A 413 -34.96 5.49 -12.50
CA GLU A 413 -34.12 5.67 -13.68
C GLU A 413 -34.20 7.12 -14.18
N ASP A 414 -35.41 7.67 -14.28
CA ASP A 414 -35.66 9.07 -14.68
C ASP A 414 -34.98 10.06 -13.73
N ARG A 415 -35.07 9.81 -12.42
CA ARG A 415 -34.41 10.66 -11.40
C ARG A 415 -32.90 10.60 -11.51
N LEU A 416 -32.33 9.42 -11.74
CA LEU A 416 -30.89 9.23 -11.86
C LEU A 416 -30.33 9.97 -13.08
N GLU A 417 -31.05 10.04 -14.20
CA GLU A 417 -30.63 10.82 -15.37
C GLU A 417 -30.45 12.31 -15.04
N VAL A 418 -31.40 12.89 -14.31
CA VAL A 418 -31.33 14.29 -13.86
C VAL A 418 -30.19 14.49 -12.86
N LEU A 419 -30.08 13.60 -11.86
CA LEU A 419 -29.06 13.69 -10.83
C LEU A 419 -27.63 13.50 -11.38
N LYS A 420 -27.44 12.66 -12.41
CA LYS A 420 -26.17 12.53 -13.15
C LYS A 420 -25.72 13.86 -13.74
N ALA A 421 -26.63 14.74 -14.14
CA ALA A 421 -26.34 16.07 -14.67
C ALA A 421 -26.25 17.18 -13.59
N SER A 422 -26.43 16.83 -12.31
CA SER A 422 -26.56 17.79 -11.20
C SER A 422 -25.29 17.88 -10.35
N THR A 423 -24.93 19.08 -9.91
CA THR A 423 -23.82 19.30 -8.96
C THR A 423 -24.24 18.95 -7.55
N PHE A 424 -25.38 19.48 -7.12
CA PHE A 424 -26.02 19.22 -5.84
C PHE A 424 -27.39 18.56 -6.03
N ALA A 425 -27.80 17.74 -5.05
CA ALA A 425 -29.12 17.15 -4.99
C ALA A 425 -29.80 17.59 -3.70
N LEU A 426 -30.96 18.24 -3.79
CA LEU A 426 -31.68 18.68 -2.59
C LEU A 426 -32.40 17.50 -1.93
N VAL A 427 -32.22 17.36 -0.62
CA VAL A 427 -32.92 16.42 0.24
C VAL A 427 -33.72 17.24 1.26
N ILE A 428 -35.03 17.36 1.07
CA ILE A 428 -35.87 18.16 1.95
C ILE A 428 -36.42 17.27 3.07
N SER A 429 -36.10 17.61 4.32
CA SER A 429 -36.64 16.90 5.48
C SER A 429 -38.14 17.17 5.67
N PRO A 430 -38.89 16.23 6.27
CA PRO A 430 -40.30 16.44 6.60
C PRO A 430 -40.52 17.69 7.48
N GLY A 431 -41.70 18.30 7.36
CA GLY A 431 -42.10 19.43 8.21
C GLY A 431 -42.31 19.06 9.69
N ASP A 432 -42.65 17.79 9.98
CA ASP A 432 -42.83 17.31 11.34
C ASP A 432 -41.48 17.17 12.07
N GLY A 433 -41.28 17.98 13.11
CA GLY A 433 -40.10 17.93 13.97
C GLY A 433 -39.96 16.63 14.77
N GLN A 434 -40.99 15.80 14.86
CA GLN A 434 -40.90 14.48 15.49
C GLN A 434 -40.24 13.43 14.58
N LEU A 435 -40.20 13.63 13.26
CA LEU A 435 -39.54 12.71 12.34
C LEU A 435 -38.05 13.03 12.26
N ILE A 436 -37.21 12.07 12.68
CA ILE A 436 -35.76 12.24 12.66
C ILE A 436 -35.10 11.58 11.44
N ALA A 437 -35.71 10.57 10.85
CA ALA A 437 -35.20 9.87 9.66
C ALA A 437 -36.38 9.28 8.90
N THR A 438 -36.32 9.28 7.57
CA THR A 438 -37.36 8.69 6.72
C THR A 438 -36.76 7.92 5.55
N ALA A 439 -37.48 6.90 5.09
CA ALA A 439 -37.11 6.11 3.93
C ALA A 439 -37.01 6.96 2.64
N GLY A 440 -37.89 7.95 2.43
CA GLY A 440 -37.84 8.82 1.26
C GLY A 440 -36.61 9.73 1.21
N CYS A 441 -36.28 10.40 2.32
CA CYS A 441 -35.06 11.21 2.42
C CYS A 441 -33.80 10.35 2.24
N ASN A 442 -33.75 9.17 2.87
CA ASN A 442 -32.62 8.26 2.75
C ASN A 442 -32.49 7.68 1.32
N MET A 443 -33.60 7.49 0.60
CA MET A 443 -33.58 7.09 -0.81
C MET A 443 -32.97 8.19 -1.69
N ARG A 444 -33.39 9.45 -1.53
CA ARG A 444 -32.81 10.56 -2.31
C ARG A 444 -31.32 10.76 -1.97
N LEU A 445 -30.96 10.62 -0.69
CA LEU A 445 -29.57 10.66 -0.25
C LEU A 445 -28.76 9.56 -0.96
N PHE A 446 -29.26 8.33 -0.99
CA PHE A 446 -28.61 7.21 -1.67
C PHE A 446 -28.41 7.48 -3.17
N GLU A 447 -29.47 7.90 -3.87
CA GLU A 447 -29.43 8.22 -5.31
C GLU A 447 -28.40 9.31 -5.63
N ALA A 448 -28.32 10.35 -4.78
CA ALA A 448 -27.35 11.42 -4.92
C ALA A 448 -25.90 10.91 -4.81
N LEU A 449 -25.61 10.10 -3.79
CA LEU A 449 -24.28 9.53 -3.58
C LEU A 449 -23.86 8.57 -4.70
N GLU A 450 -24.78 7.74 -5.18
CA GLU A 450 -24.56 6.77 -6.27
C GLU A 450 -24.07 7.45 -7.56
N VAL A 451 -24.69 8.57 -7.93
CA VAL A 451 -24.35 9.35 -9.15
C VAL A 451 -23.35 10.48 -8.89
N GLY A 452 -22.80 10.55 -7.66
CA GLY A 452 -21.81 11.54 -7.26
C GLY A 452 -22.32 12.99 -7.29
N ALA A 453 -23.62 13.21 -7.09
CA ALA A 453 -24.16 14.55 -6.78
C ALA A 453 -24.04 14.80 -5.26
N ILE A 454 -23.63 16.00 -4.85
CA ILE A 454 -23.42 16.32 -3.43
C ILE A 454 -24.80 16.53 -2.78
N PRO A 455 -25.20 15.75 -1.76
CA PRO A 455 -26.47 15.93 -1.09
C PRO A 455 -26.49 17.25 -0.30
N VAL A 456 -27.56 18.01 -0.44
CA VAL A 456 -27.84 19.20 0.37
C VAL A 456 -29.11 18.95 1.16
N VAL A 457 -28.96 18.72 2.45
CA VAL A 457 -30.06 18.34 3.33
C VAL A 457 -30.64 19.59 3.97
N LEU A 458 -31.90 19.87 3.66
CA LEU A 458 -32.67 20.99 4.21
C LEU A 458 -33.41 20.53 5.47
N GLY A 459 -32.88 20.88 6.64
CA GLY A 459 -33.35 20.48 7.97
C GLY A 459 -32.24 19.88 8.83
N ASP A 460 -32.03 20.46 10.01
CA ASP A 460 -30.97 20.13 10.95
C ASP A 460 -31.36 19.02 11.94
N HIS A 461 -32.65 18.80 12.15
CA HIS A 461 -33.18 17.73 13.01
C HIS A 461 -33.06 16.33 12.40
N SER A 462 -32.84 16.23 11.09
CA SER A 462 -32.75 14.96 10.38
C SER A 462 -31.40 14.26 10.60
N LYS A 463 -31.47 13.00 11.04
CA LYS A 463 -30.34 12.10 11.27
C LYS A 463 -30.13 11.21 10.05
N LEU A 464 -28.95 11.36 9.44
CA LEU A 464 -28.54 10.53 8.31
C LEU A 464 -28.07 9.14 8.78
N PRO A 465 -27.99 8.14 7.87
CA PRO A 465 -27.53 6.79 8.23
C PRO A 465 -26.18 6.80 8.94
N TYR A 466 -26.07 6.03 10.03
CA TYR A 466 -24.86 5.89 10.83
C TYR A 466 -24.22 7.22 11.31
N HIS A 467 -25.01 8.29 11.51
CA HIS A 467 -24.50 9.64 11.81
C HIS A 467 -23.55 9.77 13.02
N HIS A 468 -23.52 8.80 13.93
CA HIS A 468 -22.63 8.78 15.09
C HIS A 468 -21.21 8.28 14.75
N LEU A 469 -21.03 7.63 13.59
CA LEU A 469 -19.74 7.09 13.11
C LEU A 469 -19.28 7.77 11.82
N VAL A 470 -20.24 8.06 10.93
CA VAL A 470 -20.00 8.71 9.64
C VAL A 470 -20.06 10.23 9.79
N ARG A 471 -19.00 10.93 9.37
CA ARG A 471 -18.94 12.39 9.34
C ARG A 471 -19.55 12.92 8.05
N TRP A 472 -20.86 13.10 8.08
CA TRP A 472 -21.62 13.62 6.94
C TRP A 472 -21.19 15.02 6.47
N SER A 473 -20.58 15.84 7.33
CA SER A 473 -20.06 17.15 6.92
C SER A 473 -18.95 17.08 5.85
N GLU A 474 -18.31 15.92 5.67
CA GLU A 474 -17.32 15.72 4.60
C GLU A 474 -17.95 15.28 3.27
N ALA A 475 -19.24 14.91 3.23
CA ALA A 475 -19.91 14.35 2.03
C ALA A 475 -21.22 15.05 1.65
N ALA A 476 -21.87 15.74 2.59
CA ALA A 476 -23.16 16.41 2.42
C ALA A 476 -23.16 17.78 3.12
N ILE A 477 -24.03 18.67 2.66
CA ILE A 477 -24.19 20.02 3.23
C ILE A 477 -25.52 20.04 3.99
N MET A 478 -25.47 20.24 5.30
CA MET A 478 -26.66 20.39 6.13
C MET A 478 -27.01 21.88 6.22
N VAL A 479 -28.21 22.26 5.80
CA VAL A 479 -28.69 23.65 5.81
C VAL A 479 -30.01 23.72 6.58
N PRO A 480 -30.13 24.57 7.62
CA PRO A 480 -31.40 24.79 8.30
C PRO A 480 -32.45 25.37 7.34
N LYS A 481 -33.70 24.88 7.40
CA LYS A 481 -34.81 25.37 6.55
C LYS A 481 -34.94 26.91 6.52
N PRO A 482 -34.77 27.67 7.63
CA PRO A 482 -34.87 29.13 7.59
C PRO A 482 -33.84 29.85 6.71
N ARG A 483 -32.70 29.22 6.39
CA ARG A 483 -31.64 29.79 5.54
C ARG A 483 -31.82 29.50 4.05
N ILE A 484 -33.01 29.04 3.63
CA ILE A 484 -33.29 28.69 2.24
C ILE A 484 -33.00 29.84 1.25
N THR A 485 -33.23 31.09 1.66
CA THR A 485 -32.97 32.29 0.84
C THR A 485 -31.48 32.52 0.55
N GLU A 486 -30.59 31.97 1.37
CA GLU A 486 -29.13 32.08 1.20
C GLU A 486 -28.54 30.88 0.45
N LEU A 487 -29.36 29.86 0.14
CA LEU A 487 -28.88 28.58 -0.38
C LEU A 487 -28.12 28.74 -1.70
N HIS A 488 -28.68 29.50 -2.65
CA HIS A 488 -28.06 29.71 -3.96
C HIS A 488 -26.67 30.34 -3.84
N PHE A 489 -26.53 31.37 -2.99
CA PHE A 489 -25.25 32.00 -2.70
C PHE A 489 -24.26 31.02 -2.02
N LEU A 490 -24.72 30.29 -1.01
CA LEU A 490 -23.90 29.33 -0.27
C LEU A 490 -23.30 28.27 -1.22
N LEU A 491 -24.12 27.67 -2.09
CA LEU A 491 -23.68 26.63 -3.01
C LEU A 491 -22.68 27.15 -4.05
N ARG A 492 -22.82 28.41 -4.50
CA ARG A 492 -21.87 29.06 -5.40
C ARG A 492 -20.54 29.43 -4.75
N SER A 493 -20.53 29.62 -3.43
CA SER A 493 -19.32 30.00 -2.68
C SER A 493 -18.31 28.85 -2.52
N LEU A 494 -18.72 27.61 -2.78
CA LEU A 494 -17.88 26.42 -2.59
C LEU A 494 -16.85 26.27 -3.71
N SER A 495 -15.60 25.99 -3.31
CA SER A 495 -14.49 25.83 -4.25
C SER A 495 -14.54 24.47 -4.96
N ASP A 496 -13.98 24.38 -6.16
CA ASP A 496 -13.94 23.12 -6.92
C ASP A 496 -13.15 22.02 -6.17
N ASN A 497 -12.16 22.39 -5.36
CA ASN A 497 -11.41 21.46 -4.52
C ASN A 497 -12.29 20.83 -3.42
N ASP A 498 -13.12 21.65 -2.76
CA ASP A 498 -14.04 21.19 -1.71
C ASP A 498 -15.12 20.30 -2.31
N LEU A 499 -15.70 20.71 -3.45
CA LEU A 499 -16.70 19.92 -4.16
C LEU A 499 -16.15 18.55 -4.58
N LEU A 500 -14.92 18.48 -5.11
CA LEU A 500 -14.29 17.21 -5.47
C LEU A 500 -13.99 16.36 -4.23
N ALA A 501 -13.58 16.97 -3.11
CA ALA A 501 -13.38 16.26 -1.86
C ALA A 501 -14.70 15.65 -1.35
N MET A 502 -15.80 16.40 -1.39
CA MET A 502 -17.12 15.92 -0.98
C MET A 502 -17.65 14.81 -1.88
N ARG A 503 -17.49 14.93 -3.21
CA ARG A 503 -17.85 13.88 -4.17
C ARG A 503 -17.08 12.58 -3.91
N ARG A 504 -15.77 12.67 -3.66
CA ARG A 504 -14.94 11.50 -3.32
C ARG A 504 -15.38 10.86 -2.01
N GLN A 505 -15.66 11.67 -1.00
CA GLN A 505 -16.14 11.14 0.28
C GLN A 505 -17.50 10.48 0.10
N GLY A 506 -18.44 11.10 -0.60
CA GLY A 506 -19.74 10.51 -0.90
C GLY A 506 -19.63 9.19 -1.66
N ARG A 507 -18.72 9.12 -2.63
CA ARG A 507 -18.39 7.88 -3.35
C ARG A 507 -17.89 6.79 -2.41
N PHE A 508 -16.91 7.09 -1.56
CA PHE A 508 -16.40 6.16 -0.56
C PHE A 508 -17.51 5.65 0.38
N LEU A 509 -18.34 6.54 0.91
CA LEU A 509 -19.45 6.15 1.80
C LEU A 509 -20.45 5.22 1.10
N TRP A 510 -20.80 5.51 -0.16
CA TRP A 510 -21.68 4.67 -0.94
C TRP A 510 -21.07 3.30 -1.23
N GLU A 511 -19.84 3.23 -1.76
CA GLU A 511 -19.15 1.98 -2.07
C GLU A 511 -18.98 1.09 -0.84
N THR A 512 -18.63 1.70 0.30
CA THR A 512 -18.23 0.98 1.53
C THR A 512 -19.42 0.57 2.39
N TYR A 513 -20.47 1.41 2.49
CA TYR A 513 -21.53 1.23 3.49
C TYR A 513 -22.92 0.97 2.93
N PHE A 514 -23.20 1.39 1.69
CA PHE A 514 -24.57 1.43 1.17
C PHE A 514 -24.77 0.61 -0.11
N SER A 515 -23.70 0.35 -0.86
CA SER A 515 -23.72 -0.16 -2.24
C SER A 515 -24.44 -1.50 -2.43
N THR A 516 -24.29 -2.44 -1.49
CA THR A 516 -24.83 -3.81 -1.60
C THR A 516 -25.46 -4.27 -0.28
N SER A 517 -26.25 -5.34 -0.35
CA SER A 517 -26.79 -6.03 0.83
C SER A 517 -25.71 -6.51 1.80
N GLU A 518 -24.57 -6.96 1.28
CA GLU A 518 -23.42 -7.37 2.08
C GLU A 518 -22.79 -6.18 2.80
N SER A 519 -22.53 -5.07 2.09
CA SER A 519 -22.01 -3.84 2.68
C SER A 519 -22.91 -3.32 3.79
N ILE A 520 -24.24 -3.29 3.58
CA ILE A 520 -25.20 -2.83 4.59
C ILE A 520 -25.16 -3.75 5.82
N PHE A 521 -25.20 -5.07 5.65
CA PHE A 521 -25.18 -6.02 6.76
C PHE A 521 -23.87 -5.93 7.57
N ASN A 522 -22.73 -5.92 6.87
CA ASN A 522 -21.42 -5.76 7.51
C ASN A 522 -21.29 -4.41 8.22
N THR A 523 -21.90 -3.34 7.69
CA THR A 523 -21.91 -2.01 8.32
C THR A 523 -22.76 -1.98 9.60
N ILE A 524 -23.92 -2.64 9.60
CA ILE A 524 -24.76 -2.79 10.80
C ILE A 524 -23.97 -3.52 11.89
N LEU A 525 -23.36 -4.65 11.56
CA LEU A 525 -22.55 -5.43 12.51
C LEU A 525 -21.33 -4.63 13.00
N ALA A 526 -20.61 -3.96 12.09
CA ALA A 526 -19.48 -3.12 12.43
C ALA A 526 -19.88 -1.96 13.35
N SER A 527 -21.06 -1.35 13.15
CA SER A 527 -21.55 -0.23 13.96
C SER A 527 -21.74 -0.66 15.42
N ILE A 528 -22.42 -1.79 15.64
CA ILE A 528 -22.60 -2.36 16.98
C ILE A 528 -21.26 -2.75 17.58
N ARG A 529 -20.43 -3.47 16.82
CA ARG A 529 -19.09 -3.92 17.24
C ARG A 529 -18.20 -2.76 17.69
N THR A 530 -18.17 -1.67 16.92
CA THR A 530 -17.45 -0.44 17.27
C THR A 530 -18.02 0.19 18.54
N SER A 531 -19.34 0.25 18.68
CA SER A 531 -20.01 0.83 19.87
C SER A 531 -19.69 0.07 21.16
N ILE A 532 -19.43 -1.23 21.08
CA ILE A 532 -19.00 -2.07 22.21
C ILE A 532 -17.48 -2.29 22.27
N GLN A 533 -16.71 -1.58 21.44
CA GLN A 533 -15.24 -1.55 21.46
C GLN A 533 -14.54 -2.90 21.19
N ILE A 534 -15.18 -3.80 20.43
CA ILE A 534 -14.54 -5.06 20.03
C ILE A 534 -13.78 -4.87 18.71
N PRO A 535 -12.50 -5.28 18.60
CA PRO A 535 -11.75 -5.15 17.36
C PRO A 535 -12.34 -5.97 16.22
N ALA A 536 -12.05 -5.56 14.98
CA ALA A 536 -12.48 -6.30 13.80
C ALA A 536 -11.76 -7.64 13.71
N ALA A 537 -12.35 -8.60 12.98
CA ALA A 537 -11.67 -9.82 12.63
C ALA A 537 -10.36 -9.51 11.87
N PRO A 538 -9.24 -10.18 12.20
CA PRO A 538 -8.01 -10.08 11.42
C PRO A 538 -8.27 -10.37 9.95
N ILE A 539 -7.68 -9.57 9.07
CA ILE A 539 -7.70 -9.86 7.65
C ILE A 539 -6.96 -11.18 7.37
N LYS A 540 -7.46 -11.96 6.41
CA LYS A 540 -6.84 -13.23 6.02
C LYS A 540 -5.56 -12.97 5.24
N GLU A 541 -4.60 -13.87 5.39
CA GLU A 541 -3.37 -13.94 4.60
C GLU A 541 -3.45 -15.14 3.65
N GLU A 542 -2.75 -15.05 2.53
CA GLU A 542 -2.69 -16.16 1.57
C GLU A 542 -1.65 -17.19 2.02
N PRO A 543 -2.01 -18.48 2.13
CA PRO A 543 -1.07 -19.51 2.54
C PRO A 543 -0.07 -19.79 1.41
N ALA A 544 1.22 -19.66 1.70
CA ALA A 544 2.25 -19.96 0.73
C ALA A 544 2.48 -21.48 0.60
N GLN A 545 2.23 -22.05 -0.58
CA GLN A 545 2.63 -23.42 -0.89
C GLN A 545 4.10 -23.46 -1.32
N GLU A 546 4.99 -23.85 -0.41
CA GLU A 546 6.43 -23.88 -0.68
C GLU A 546 6.83 -25.03 -1.62
N ILE A 547 7.69 -24.73 -2.59
CA ILE A 547 8.37 -25.70 -3.46
C ILE A 547 9.72 -26.06 -2.81
N PRO A 548 9.95 -27.35 -2.47
CA PRO A 548 11.23 -27.80 -1.95
C PRO A 548 12.36 -27.56 -2.95
N HIS A 549 13.50 -27.08 -2.48
CA HIS A 549 14.67 -26.81 -3.32
C HIS A 549 15.98 -27.09 -2.57
N LYS A 550 17.08 -27.25 -3.32
CA LYS A 550 18.42 -27.50 -2.77
C LYS A 550 19.27 -26.24 -2.88
N ALA A 551 19.74 -25.74 -1.74
CA ALA A 551 20.73 -24.67 -1.69
C ALA A 551 22.16 -25.23 -1.71
N GLY A 552 23.09 -24.52 -2.34
CA GLY A 552 24.51 -24.86 -2.28
C GLY A 552 25.43 -23.73 -2.76
N LYS A 553 26.74 -23.92 -2.54
CA LYS A 553 27.77 -22.98 -2.99
C LYS A 553 28.23 -23.34 -4.40
N MET A 554 28.09 -22.43 -5.35
CA MET A 554 28.66 -22.62 -6.69
C MET A 554 30.19 -22.61 -6.64
N ALA A 555 30.83 -23.61 -7.24
CA ALA A 555 32.28 -23.71 -7.29
C ALA A 555 32.88 -22.54 -8.10
N GLY A 556 33.71 -21.71 -7.45
CA GLY A 556 34.39 -20.56 -8.08
C GLY A 556 33.80 -19.18 -7.75
N THR A 557 32.82 -19.10 -6.85
CA THR A 557 32.28 -17.84 -6.35
C THR A 557 33.16 -17.32 -5.21
N ASP A 558 34.00 -16.33 -5.51
CA ASP A 558 34.62 -15.52 -4.48
C ASP A 558 33.50 -14.79 -3.72
N ALA A 559 33.49 -14.89 -2.38
CA ALA A 559 32.60 -14.10 -1.51
C ALA A 559 32.75 -12.56 -1.71
N ASN A 560 33.72 -12.15 -2.53
CA ASN A 560 34.03 -10.79 -2.93
C ASN A 560 33.41 -10.37 -4.29
N MET A 561 32.56 -11.20 -4.93
CA MET A 561 31.84 -10.83 -6.17
C MET A 561 30.49 -10.12 -5.93
N ALA A 562 30.04 -9.99 -4.69
CA ALA A 562 29.21 -8.83 -4.36
C ALA A 562 30.06 -7.60 -4.68
N ASP A 563 29.59 -6.69 -5.53
CA ASP A 563 30.21 -5.38 -5.81
C ASP A 563 30.19 -4.53 -4.53
N ASN A 564 30.89 -4.99 -3.50
CA ASN A 564 31.21 -4.31 -2.26
C ASN A 564 32.31 -3.32 -2.61
N GLY A 565 32.03 -2.36 -3.51
CA GLY A 565 33.00 -1.36 -3.90
C GLY A 565 33.44 -0.53 -2.70
N ASP A 566 34.47 -0.93 -1.97
CA ASP A 566 35.04 -0.26 -0.79
C ASP A 566 33.99 0.33 0.20
N LEU A 567 32.77 -0.20 0.28
CA LEU A 567 31.61 0.41 0.95
C LEU A 567 31.17 -0.45 2.12
N ASP A 568 31.57 -0.05 3.33
CA ASP A 568 30.99 -0.58 4.56
C ASP A 568 29.56 0.00 4.72
N LEU A 569 28.54 -0.77 4.32
CA LEU A 569 27.13 -0.37 4.43
C LEU A 569 26.58 -0.53 5.85
N GLY A 570 27.46 -0.84 6.79
CA GLY A 570 27.14 -1.33 8.11
C GLY A 570 27.40 -2.84 8.19
N PRO A 571 27.41 -3.38 9.41
CA PRO A 571 27.63 -4.79 9.62
C PRO A 571 26.52 -5.62 8.97
N VAL A 572 26.91 -6.70 8.28
CA VAL A 572 25.96 -7.75 7.89
C VAL A 572 25.32 -8.28 9.17
N GLU A 573 23.99 -8.17 9.27
CA GLU A 573 23.27 -8.73 10.42
C GLU A 573 23.51 -10.25 10.40
N THR A 574 24.30 -10.74 11.35
CA THR A 574 24.59 -12.17 11.54
C THR A 574 23.54 -12.86 12.41
N GLU A 575 22.46 -12.14 12.70
CA GLU A 575 21.35 -12.58 13.54
C GLU A 575 20.24 -13.20 12.69
N PRO A 576 19.41 -14.08 13.29
CA PRO A 576 18.26 -14.63 12.60
C PRO A 576 17.29 -13.52 12.16
N PRO A 577 16.55 -13.74 11.04
CA PRO A 577 15.53 -12.82 10.55
C PRO A 577 14.55 -12.40 11.65
N TYR A 578 14.29 -11.10 11.76
CA TYR A 578 13.38 -10.49 12.73
C TYR A 578 12.03 -10.13 12.07
N ALA A 579 10.95 -10.77 12.52
CA ALA A 579 9.60 -10.47 12.07
C ALA A 579 9.09 -9.14 12.66
N SER A 580 8.32 -8.38 11.87
CA SER A 580 7.64 -7.19 12.37
C SER A 580 6.58 -7.57 13.41
N PRO A 581 6.48 -6.85 14.55
CA PRO A 581 5.44 -7.11 15.54
C PRO A 581 4.03 -6.87 14.98
N ARG A 582 3.17 -7.89 15.06
CA ARG A 582 1.81 -7.85 14.50
C ARG A 582 0.78 -7.39 15.55
N PHE A 583 -0.24 -6.65 15.10
CA PHE A 583 -1.43 -6.30 15.88
C PHE A 583 -1.16 -5.51 17.18
N LEU A 584 -0.06 -4.76 17.25
CA LEU A 584 0.35 -3.97 18.42
C LEU A 584 -0.74 -3.01 18.96
N ARG A 585 -1.62 -2.55 18.07
CA ARG A 585 -2.69 -1.59 18.39
C ARG A 585 -4.10 -2.17 18.30
N ASN A 586 -4.27 -3.50 18.31
CA ASN A 586 -5.58 -4.14 18.13
C ASN A 586 -6.74 -3.52 18.94
N PHE A 587 -6.57 -3.33 20.24
CA PHE A 587 -7.60 -2.76 21.12
C PHE A 587 -7.61 -1.24 21.10
N THR A 588 -6.44 -0.60 21.06
CA THR A 588 -6.35 0.87 21.07
C THR A 588 -6.86 1.47 19.77
N TYR A 589 -6.58 0.85 18.62
CA TYR A 589 -7.06 1.27 17.30
C TYR A 589 -8.59 1.39 17.24
N THR A 590 -9.28 0.43 17.86
CA THR A 590 -10.76 0.39 17.91
C THR A 590 -11.36 1.51 18.76
N VAL A 591 -10.57 2.15 19.63
CA VAL A 591 -11.03 3.23 20.52
C VAL A 591 -10.49 4.58 20.08
N SER A 592 -9.20 4.68 19.74
CA SER A 592 -8.53 5.93 19.41
C SER A 592 -8.74 6.36 17.96
N ASP A 593 -8.88 5.42 17.02
CA ASP A 593 -8.92 5.69 15.58
C ASP A 593 -10.30 5.44 14.93
N VAL A 594 -11.38 5.37 15.74
CA VAL A 594 -12.76 5.16 15.26
C VAL A 594 -13.10 6.11 14.12
N TYR A 595 -12.81 7.39 14.31
CA TYR A 595 -13.06 8.44 13.33
C TYR A 595 -12.45 8.12 11.96
N ARG A 596 -11.15 7.83 11.96
CA ARG A 596 -10.39 7.59 10.73
C ARG A 596 -10.86 6.32 10.05
N THR A 597 -11.11 5.28 10.84
CA THR A 597 -11.51 3.96 10.36
C THR A 597 -12.87 4.00 9.64
N TRP A 598 -13.82 4.80 10.14
CA TRP A 598 -15.14 4.95 9.53
C TRP A 598 -15.20 5.97 8.38
N ASN A 599 -14.22 6.87 8.27
CA ASN A 599 -14.28 7.98 7.31
C ASN A 599 -13.14 7.97 6.27
N ARG A 600 -12.32 6.93 6.24
CA ARG A 600 -11.25 6.72 5.24
C ARG A 600 -11.24 5.26 4.76
N ALA A 601 -10.90 5.06 3.49
CA ALA A 601 -10.74 3.71 2.93
C ALA A 601 -9.66 2.92 3.69
N PRO A 602 -9.86 1.59 3.89
CA PRO A 602 -10.91 0.73 3.32
C PRO A 602 -12.19 0.59 4.16
N GLY A 603 -12.31 1.31 5.28
CA GLY A 603 -13.42 1.12 6.22
C GLY A 603 -13.09 0.21 7.41
N PRO A 604 -14.07 -0.04 8.30
CA PRO A 604 -13.85 -0.66 9.61
C PRO A 604 -13.93 -2.19 9.65
N PHE A 605 -14.01 -2.87 8.52
CA PHE A 605 -14.40 -4.29 8.47
C PHE A 605 -13.30 -5.27 8.88
N HIS A 606 -12.03 -4.88 8.74
CA HIS A 606 -10.88 -5.75 8.96
C HIS A 606 -9.83 -5.12 9.86
N LEU A 607 -9.21 -5.96 10.69
CA LEU A 607 -8.03 -5.59 11.46
C LEU A 607 -6.78 -6.00 10.68
N PHE A 608 -5.96 -5.02 10.33
CA PHE A 608 -4.69 -5.25 9.64
C PHE A 608 -3.57 -5.53 10.65
N PRO A 609 -2.61 -6.44 10.34
CA PRO A 609 -1.49 -6.73 11.24
C PRO A 609 -0.57 -5.53 11.43
N HIS A 610 -0.39 -4.72 10.37
CA HIS A 610 0.44 -3.52 10.34
C HIS A 610 -0.27 -2.43 9.54
N THR A 611 -0.08 -1.17 9.91
CA THR A 611 -0.59 -0.02 9.13
C THR A 611 0.51 1.03 8.92
N PRO A 612 0.59 1.68 7.74
CA PRO A 612 1.60 2.70 7.49
C PRO A 612 1.33 4.02 8.24
N LEU A 613 0.36 4.02 9.14
CA LEU A 613 -0.29 5.19 9.72
C LEU A 613 -0.11 5.27 11.23
N ASP A 614 0.72 4.39 11.78
CA ASP A 614 1.00 4.33 13.19
C ASP A 614 1.77 5.58 13.67
N PRO A 615 1.44 6.07 14.88
CA PRO A 615 2.04 7.29 15.41
C PRO A 615 3.55 7.10 15.63
N VAL A 616 4.32 8.11 15.24
CA VAL A 616 5.78 8.09 15.40
C VAL A 616 6.16 8.71 16.74
N LEU A 617 7.03 8.04 17.48
CA LEU A 617 7.58 8.57 18.74
C LEU A 617 8.46 9.81 18.49
N PRO A 618 8.49 10.77 19.44
CA PRO A 618 9.34 11.95 19.31
C PRO A 618 10.83 11.57 19.39
N SER A 619 11.70 12.46 18.93
CA SER A 619 13.13 12.13 18.75
C SER A 619 13.85 11.78 20.04
N GLU A 620 13.43 12.35 21.17
CA GLU A 620 14.01 12.12 22.50
C GLU A 620 13.69 10.73 23.08
N ALA A 621 12.61 10.07 22.62
CA ALA A 621 12.23 8.73 23.07
C ALA A 621 13.35 7.69 22.86
N LYS A 622 14.26 8.00 21.93
CA LYS A 622 15.42 7.20 21.53
C LYS A 622 16.52 7.16 22.58
N PHE A 623 16.56 8.16 23.45
CA PHE A 623 17.58 8.33 24.47
C PHE A 623 17.02 8.17 25.88
N LEU A 624 15.78 8.60 26.09
CA LEU A 624 15.11 8.59 27.40
C LEU A 624 14.34 7.30 27.69
N GLY A 625 14.23 6.40 26.70
CA GLY A 625 13.57 5.10 26.82
C GLY A 625 12.12 5.11 26.29
N SER A 626 11.80 4.12 25.46
CA SER A 626 10.47 3.93 24.83
C SER A 626 9.99 2.48 24.85
N GLY A 627 10.78 1.56 25.41
CA GLY A 627 10.53 0.12 25.30
C GLY A 627 10.59 -0.46 23.87
N THR A 628 10.93 0.32 22.84
CA THR A 628 10.94 -0.14 21.42
C THR A 628 12.30 -0.63 20.95
N GLY A 629 13.37 -0.45 21.74
CA GLY A 629 14.75 -0.77 21.35
C GLY A 629 15.27 0.18 20.26
N PHE A 630 16.28 0.99 20.56
CA PHE A 630 16.86 1.94 19.61
C PHE A 630 18.39 1.85 19.59
N ARG A 631 18.97 2.09 18.41
CA ARG A 631 20.41 2.27 18.18
C ARG A 631 20.73 3.74 17.88
N PRO A 632 20.91 4.60 18.90
CA PRO A 632 21.21 5.99 18.67
C PRO A 632 22.59 6.19 17.99
N ILE A 633 22.64 7.06 16.98
CA ILE A 633 23.89 7.34 16.25
C ILE A 633 24.91 7.94 17.21
N GLY A 634 26.07 7.28 17.36
CA GLY A 634 27.10 7.69 18.31
C GLY A 634 26.61 7.70 19.77
N GLY A 635 25.61 6.90 20.15
CA GLY A 635 25.03 6.97 21.49
C GLY A 635 24.25 8.26 21.77
N GLY A 636 23.94 9.05 20.73
CA GLY A 636 23.25 10.33 20.82
C GLY A 636 24.13 11.56 20.63
N SER A 637 25.47 11.40 20.58
CA SER A 637 26.37 12.49 20.20
C SER A 637 26.33 12.83 18.71
N GLY A 638 25.65 11.99 17.91
CA GLY A 638 25.70 12.06 16.44
C GLY A 638 26.99 11.48 15.88
N GLY A 639 27.16 11.58 14.56
CA GLY A 639 28.34 11.10 13.84
C GLY A 639 28.15 11.14 12.32
N SER A 640 29.23 10.96 11.56
CA SER A 640 29.24 11.13 10.10
C SER A 640 29.79 9.88 9.41
N GLY A 641 29.01 9.29 8.50
CA GLY A 641 29.45 8.15 7.71
C GLY A 641 29.59 6.89 8.56
N LYS A 642 30.71 6.72 9.26
CA LYS A 642 31.07 5.52 10.01
C LYS A 642 30.12 5.23 11.19
N GLU A 643 29.88 6.21 12.07
CA GLU A 643 28.96 6.01 13.20
C GLU A 643 27.52 5.82 12.72
N PHE A 644 27.16 6.47 11.61
CA PHE A 644 25.84 6.33 10.99
C PHE A 644 25.63 4.95 10.36
N GLN A 645 26.66 4.41 9.70
CA GLN A 645 26.69 3.05 9.15
C GLN A 645 26.63 2.00 10.27
N ALA A 646 27.43 2.18 11.33
CA ALA A 646 27.45 1.29 12.50
C ALA A 646 26.12 1.28 13.26
N ALA A 647 25.44 2.43 13.32
CA ALA A 647 24.10 2.53 13.91
C ALA A 647 22.99 1.98 13.00
N LEU A 648 23.34 1.40 11.83
CA LEU A 648 22.38 0.87 10.87
C LEU A 648 21.26 1.89 10.63
N GLY A 649 21.63 3.06 10.11
CA GLY A 649 20.66 4.09 9.73
C GLY A 649 19.97 4.79 10.90
N GLY A 650 20.46 4.58 12.13
CA GLY A 650 20.16 5.35 13.33
C GLY A 650 18.78 5.12 13.94
N ASN A 651 18.53 5.76 15.10
CA ASN A 651 17.33 6.42 15.61
C ASN A 651 15.89 5.94 15.25
N VAL A 652 15.68 4.78 14.63
CA VAL A 652 14.37 4.19 14.35
C VAL A 652 14.29 2.80 14.99
N PRO A 653 13.09 2.26 15.28
CA PRO A 653 12.96 0.90 15.76
C PRO A 653 13.59 -0.10 14.77
N ARG A 654 14.00 -1.26 15.29
CA ARG A 654 14.53 -2.34 14.45
C ARG A 654 13.45 -2.81 13.46
N GLU A 655 13.76 -2.74 12.17
CA GLU A 655 12.87 -3.10 11.07
C GLU A 655 13.69 -3.77 9.96
N GLN A 656 13.17 -4.85 9.39
CA GLN A 656 13.73 -5.54 8.22
C GLN A 656 12.74 -5.49 7.05
N PHE A 657 13.18 -5.88 5.86
CA PHE A 657 12.32 -5.97 4.67
C PHE A 657 12.42 -7.35 4.01
N THR A 658 11.35 -7.73 3.32
CA THR A 658 11.29 -8.97 2.52
C THR A 658 11.40 -8.60 1.05
N VAL A 659 12.22 -9.33 0.30
CA VAL A 659 12.27 -9.21 -1.16
C VAL A 659 11.26 -10.14 -1.78
N VAL A 660 10.44 -9.64 -2.70
CA VAL A 660 9.48 -10.43 -3.48
C VAL A 660 9.89 -10.36 -4.95
N MET A 661 10.25 -11.51 -5.51
CA MET A 661 10.65 -11.68 -6.92
C MET A 661 9.64 -12.59 -7.62
N LEU A 662 8.96 -12.08 -8.65
CA LEU A 662 8.14 -12.91 -9.53
C LEU A 662 9.00 -13.35 -10.71
N THR A 663 8.97 -14.64 -11.04
CA THR A 663 9.75 -15.21 -12.12
C THR A 663 8.91 -16.10 -13.02
N TYR A 664 9.20 -16.07 -14.32
CA TYR A 664 8.55 -16.87 -15.35
C TYR A 664 9.60 -17.31 -16.38
N GLU A 665 9.86 -18.62 -16.46
CA GLU A 665 10.74 -19.27 -17.46
C GLU A 665 12.15 -18.63 -17.59
N ARG A 666 12.72 -18.11 -16.50
CA ARG A 666 14.01 -17.39 -16.46
C ARG A 666 14.95 -17.83 -15.32
N GLU A 667 15.13 -19.15 -15.16
CA GLU A 667 15.87 -19.72 -14.02
C GLU A 667 17.30 -19.15 -13.88
N GLU A 668 18.06 -19.03 -14.96
CA GLU A 668 19.45 -18.53 -14.91
C GLU A 668 19.52 -17.04 -14.49
N VAL A 669 18.62 -16.21 -15.02
CA VAL A 669 18.56 -14.78 -14.67
C VAL A 669 18.17 -14.61 -13.21
N LEU A 670 17.19 -15.40 -12.74
CA LEU A 670 16.78 -15.44 -11.35
C LEU A 670 17.95 -15.81 -10.43
N MET A 671 18.70 -16.87 -10.73
CA MET A 671 19.83 -17.32 -9.88
C MET A 671 20.90 -16.24 -9.76
N ASN A 672 21.25 -15.60 -10.88
CA ASN A 672 22.20 -14.47 -10.89
C ASN A 672 21.68 -13.27 -10.09
N SER A 673 20.37 -13.01 -10.09
CA SER A 673 19.74 -11.94 -9.31
C SER A 673 19.69 -12.26 -7.81
N LEU A 674 19.42 -13.52 -7.46
CA LEU A 674 19.44 -13.99 -6.07
C LEU A 674 20.84 -13.92 -5.47
N GLU A 675 21.88 -14.35 -6.20
CA GLU A 675 23.27 -14.32 -5.73
C GLU A 675 23.72 -12.91 -5.34
N ARG A 676 23.25 -11.89 -6.07
CA ARG A 676 23.57 -10.48 -5.77
C ARG A 676 22.96 -9.98 -4.46
N LEU A 677 21.98 -10.68 -3.88
CA LEU A 677 21.41 -10.32 -2.57
C LEU A 677 22.26 -10.84 -1.40
N ASN A 678 23.28 -11.65 -1.67
CA ASN A 678 24.19 -12.17 -0.64
C ASN A 678 24.81 -11.03 0.17
N GLY A 679 24.67 -11.10 1.50
CA GLY A 679 25.21 -10.09 2.43
C GLY A 679 24.45 -8.76 2.47
N LEU A 680 23.26 -8.64 1.86
CA LEU A 680 22.46 -7.42 1.90
C LEU A 680 21.94 -7.12 3.31
N PRO A 681 22.23 -5.94 3.90
CA PRO A 681 21.73 -5.59 5.23
C PRO A 681 20.20 -5.46 5.29
N TYR A 682 19.60 -5.76 6.46
CA TYR A 682 18.14 -5.72 6.76
C TYR A 682 17.25 -6.62 5.90
N LEU A 683 17.83 -7.44 5.03
CA LEU A 683 17.07 -8.45 4.33
C LEU A 683 16.61 -9.52 5.34
N ASN A 684 15.30 -9.73 5.44
CA ASN A 684 14.71 -10.76 6.29
C ASN A 684 14.72 -12.12 5.59
N LYS A 685 14.15 -12.16 4.38
CA LYS A 685 14.08 -13.33 3.51
C LYS A 685 13.79 -12.92 2.07
N VAL A 686 13.93 -13.85 1.14
CA VAL A 686 13.54 -13.69 -0.26
C VAL A 686 12.38 -14.62 -0.56
N VAL A 687 11.28 -14.08 -1.07
CA VAL A 687 10.12 -14.84 -1.53
C VAL A 687 10.12 -14.83 -3.05
N VAL A 688 10.33 -16.00 -3.64
CA VAL A 688 10.27 -16.20 -5.09
C VAL A 688 8.88 -16.70 -5.44
N VAL A 689 8.10 -15.85 -6.11
CA VAL A 689 6.77 -16.19 -6.63
C VAL A 689 6.96 -16.89 -7.97
N TRP A 690 6.79 -18.21 -7.94
CA TRP A 690 7.04 -19.09 -9.08
C TRP A 690 5.82 -19.14 -9.99
N ASN A 691 5.84 -18.33 -11.06
CA ASN A 691 4.73 -18.26 -12.02
C ASN A 691 4.85 -19.24 -13.19
N SER A 692 5.99 -19.93 -13.32
CA SER A 692 6.18 -20.91 -14.37
C SER A 692 5.26 -22.13 -14.16
N PRO A 693 4.62 -22.65 -15.21
CA PRO A 693 3.74 -23.82 -15.09
C PRO A 693 4.51 -25.09 -14.72
N LYS A 694 5.78 -25.18 -15.12
CA LYS A 694 6.69 -26.26 -14.74
C LYS A 694 7.37 -25.90 -13.42
N PRO A 695 7.59 -26.87 -12.52
CA PRO A 695 8.40 -26.64 -11.32
C PRO A 695 9.85 -26.29 -11.71
N PRO A 696 10.62 -25.69 -10.79
CA PRO A 696 12.06 -25.47 -10.98
C PRO A 696 12.77 -26.77 -11.35
N SER A 697 13.81 -26.70 -12.19
CA SER A 697 14.62 -27.86 -12.55
C SER A 697 15.21 -28.56 -11.30
N ASP A 698 15.14 -29.90 -11.22
CA ASP A 698 15.64 -30.67 -10.05
C ASP A 698 17.15 -30.54 -9.82
N ASP A 699 17.90 -30.23 -10.88
CA ASP A 699 19.36 -30.01 -10.88
C ASP A 699 19.75 -28.57 -10.53
N LEU A 700 18.77 -27.67 -10.36
CA LEU A 700 19.00 -26.25 -10.09
C LEU A 700 19.54 -26.06 -8.66
N LEU A 701 20.77 -25.55 -8.55
CA LEU A 701 21.39 -25.22 -7.28
C LEU A 701 21.07 -23.78 -6.90
N TRP A 702 20.31 -23.59 -5.84
CA TRP A 702 19.94 -22.27 -5.35
C TRP A 702 21.12 -21.64 -4.58
N PRO A 703 21.38 -20.33 -4.75
CA PRO A 703 22.51 -19.68 -4.09
C PRO A 703 22.28 -19.61 -2.58
N ASP A 704 23.30 -19.99 -1.82
CA ASP A 704 23.34 -19.81 -0.36
C ASP A 704 23.71 -18.36 -0.02
N ILE A 705 22.68 -17.52 0.13
CA ILE A 705 22.82 -16.09 0.51
C ILE A 705 22.89 -15.86 2.02
N GLY A 706 22.92 -16.93 2.83
CA GLY A 706 22.91 -16.86 4.30
C GLY A 706 21.55 -16.51 4.93
N LEU A 707 20.48 -16.37 4.13
CA LEU A 707 19.11 -16.07 4.56
C LEU A 707 18.12 -17.01 3.86
N PRO A 708 16.91 -17.23 4.43
CA PRO A 708 15.91 -18.09 3.82
C PRO A 708 15.45 -17.58 2.45
N ILE A 709 15.47 -18.46 1.45
CA ILE A 709 14.79 -18.29 0.17
C ILE A 709 13.55 -19.19 0.22
N VAL A 710 12.37 -18.62 0.05
CA VAL A 710 11.09 -19.35 0.05
C VAL A 710 10.51 -19.29 -1.36
N VAL A 711 10.33 -20.45 -1.99
CA VAL A 711 9.80 -20.55 -3.35
C VAL A 711 8.33 -20.88 -3.28
N VAL A 712 7.46 -19.96 -3.65
CA VAL A 712 6.00 -20.10 -3.54
C VAL A 712 5.42 -20.50 -4.87
N ARG A 713 4.71 -21.63 -4.89
CA ARG A 713 3.95 -22.10 -6.05
C ARG A 713 2.71 -21.25 -6.25
N THR A 714 2.42 -20.89 -7.50
CA THR A 714 1.16 -20.23 -7.87
C THR A 714 0.25 -21.16 -8.67
N GLU A 715 -1.06 -20.90 -8.63
CA GLU A 715 -2.06 -21.71 -9.35
C GLU A 715 -2.09 -21.41 -10.85
N LYS A 716 -1.87 -20.14 -11.21
CA LYS A 716 -1.90 -19.63 -12.59
C LYS A 716 -0.80 -18.60 -12.80
N ASN A 717 -0.34 -18.49 -14.05
CA ASN A 717 0.55 -17.40 -14.43
C ASN A 717 -0.21 -16.07 -14.39
N SER A 718 0.10 -15.23 -13.41
CA SER A 718 -0.54 -13.94 -13.20
C SER A 718 0.44 -12.96 -12.56
N LEU A 719 0.52 -11.74 -13.09
CA LEU A 719 1.36 -10.69 -12.49
C LEU A 719 0.83 -10.23 -11.12
N ASN A 720 -0.47 -10.44 -10.84
CA ASN A 720 -1.08 -10.12 -9.54
C ASN A 720 -0.45 -10.93 -8.39
N ASN A 721 0.11 -12.12 -8.66
CA ASN A 721 0.63 -13.04 -7.64
C ASN A 721 1.73 -12.43 -6.76
N ARG A 722 2.48 -11.44 -7.26
CA ARG A 722 3.53 -10.74 -6.48
C ARG A 722 2.99 -9.82 -5.40
N PHE A 723 1.70 -9.47 -5.46
CA PHE A 723 1.04 -8.58 -4.50
C PHE A 723 0.08 -9.31 -3.56
N LEU A 724 0.00 -10.64 -3.65
CA LEU A 724 -0.75 -11.43 -2.69
C LEU A 724 -0.12 -11.27 -1.30
N PRO A 725 -0.93 -11.11 -0.24
CA PRO A 725 -0.44 -10.95 1.12
C PRO A 725 -0.04 -12.30 1.71
N TRP A 726 1.01 -12.91 1.16
CA TRP A 726 1.55 -14.19 1.60
C TRP A 726 1.84 -14.18 3.11
N ASP A 727 1.45 -15.26 3.78
CA ASP A 727 1.68 -15.48 5.21
C ASP A 727 3.17 -15.51 5.59
N VAL A 728 4.02 -16.03 4.69
CA VAL A 728 5.48 -16.08 4.86
C VAL A 728 6.16 -14.69 4.87
N VAL A 729 5.50 -13.64 4.38
CA VAL A 729 6.02 -12.27 4.39
C VAL A 729 5.76 -11.62 5.76
N GLU A 730 6.74 -11.68 6.66
CA GLU A 730 6.56 -11.26 8.05
C GLU A 730 7.01 -9.82 8.34
N THR A 731 7.43 -9.08 7.31
CA THR A 731 7.92 -7.70 7.42
C THR A 731 6.87 -6.68 6.94
N GLU A 732 6.92 -5.47 7.51
CA GLU A 732 6.10 -4.34 7.04
C GLU A 732 6.52 -3.83 5.66
N ALA A 733 7.83 -3.83 5.39
CA ALA A 733 8.39 -3.40 4.12
C ALA A 733 8.53 -4.57 3.15
N ILE A 734 8.08 -4.36 1.92
CA ILE A 734 8.29 -5.27 0.79
C ILE A 734 9.12 -4.54 -0.25
N LEU A 735 10.27 -5.09 -0.62
CA LEU A 735 10.97 -4.74 -1.85
C LEU A 735 10.48 -5.64 -2.96
N SER A 736 9.61 -5.12 -3.82
CA SER A 736 9.22 -5.81 -5.03
C SER A 736 10.23 -5.50 -6.12
N ILE A 737 10.80 -6.56 -6.69
CA ILE A 737 11.85 -6.47 -7.71
C ILE A 737 11.61 -7.49 -8.82
N ASP A 738 11.81 -7.08 -10.06
CA ASP A 738 11.75 -7.99 -11.21
C ASP A 738 12.99 -8.90 -11.22
N ASP A 739 12.85 -10.11 -11.76
CA ASP A 739 13.93 -11.10 -11.80
C ASP A 739 15.15 -10.66 -12.65
N ASP A 740 14.98 -9.64 -13.49
CA ASP A 740 16.01 -9.05 -14.35
C ASP A 740 16.49 -7.64 -13.91
N ALA A 741 15.98 -7.14 -12.78
CA ALA A 741 16.32 -5.81 -12.29
C ALA A 741 17.66 -5.80 -11.53
N HIS A 742 18.54 -4.90 -11.95
CA HIS A 742 19.89 -4.79 -11.41
C HIS A 742 20.00 -3.59 -10.46
N LEU A 743 20.09 -3.84 -9.16
CA LEU A 743 20.30 -2.83 -8.11
C LEU A 743 21.55 -3.14 -7.28
N ARG A 744 22.30 -2.10 -6.91
CA ARG A 744 23.39 -2.24 -5.92
C ARG A 744 22.84 -2.22 -4.50
N HIS A 745 23.59 -2.81 -3.56
CA HIS A 745 23.20 -2.79 -2.15
C HIS A 745 23.05 -1.38 -1.58
N ASP A 746 23.92 -0.46 -1.96
CA ASP A 746 23.87 0.93 -1.48
C ASP A 746 22.60 1.67 -1.96
N GLU A 747 22.14 1.37 -3.18
CA GLU A 747 20.87 1.86 -3.74
C GLU A 747 19.65 1.27 -3.01
N ILE A 748 19.63 -0.04 -2.77
CA ILE A 748 18.56 -0.72 -2.04
C ILE A 748 18.47 -0.16 -0.62
N MET A 749 19.61 -0.03 0.05
CA MET A 749 19.68 0.48 1.41
C MET A 749 19.22 1.92 1.53
N PHE A 750 19.58 2.77 0.55
CA PHE A 750 19.07 4.12 0.49
C PHE A 750 17.55 4.15 0.29
N GLY A 751 17.02 3.34 -0.65
CA GLY A 751 15.58 3.20 -0.89
C GLY A 751 14.81 2.77 0.36
N PHE A 752 15.30 1.76 1.08
CA PHE A 752 14.69 1.29 2.32
C PHE A 752 14.65 2.39 3.39
N ARG A 753 15.73 3.16 3.55
CA ARG A 753 15.79 4.26 4.51
C ARG A 753 14.79 5.37 4.19
N VAL A 754 14.69 5.76 2.91
CA VAL A 754 13.69 6.74 2.46
C VAL A 754 12.28 6.21 2.67
N TRP A 755 12.05 4.91 2.43
CA TRP A 755 10.75 4.29 2.70
C TRP A 755 10.36 4.32 4.18
N ARG A 756 11.29 4.12 5.12
CA ARG A 756 11.00 4.21 6.57
C ARG A 756 10.50 5.60 6.99
N GLU A 757 10.88 6.65 6.27
CA GLU A 757 10.41 8.03 6.48
C GLU A 757 9.06 8.31 5.80
N ALA A 758 8.67 7.46 4.85
CA ALA A 758 7.49 7.65 4.00
C ALA A 758 6.72 6.34 3.78
N ARG A 759 6.44 5.62 4.87
CA ARG A 759 5.79 4.29 4.87
C ARG A 759 4.46 4.24 4.11
N ASP A 760 3.78 5.37 4.02
CA ASP A 760 2.51 5.51 3.32
C ASP A 760 2.65 5.61 1.80
N ARG A 761 3.85 5.71 1.21
CA ARG A 761 4.06 5.89 -0.23
C ARG A 761 4.89 4.77 -0.85
N ILE A 762 4.75 4.62 -2.18
CA ILE A 762 5.67 3.80 -2.97
C ILE A 762 6.98 4.59 -3.12
N VAL A 763 8.10 3.94 -2.80
CA VAL A 763 9.45 4.50 -2.90
C VAL A 763 10.28 3.61 -3.79
N GLY A 764 10.76 4.11 -4.92
CA GLY A 764 11.48 3.26 -5.87
C GLY A 764 12.21 4.03 -6.96
N PHE A 765 12.71 3.29 -7.94
CA PHE A 765 13.75 3.80 -8.85
C PHE A 765 13.18 4.24 -10.22
N PRO A 766 12.43 3.40 -10.98
CA PRO A 766 11.94 3.77 -12.30
C PRO A 766 10.72 4.68 -12.23
N GLY A 767 10.91 5.97 -12.51
CA GLY A 767 9.83 6.95 -12.61
C GLY A 767 9.15 6.93 -13.99
N ARG A 768 7.81 7.03 -14.00
CA ARG A 768 6.95 7.14 -15.20
C ARG A 768 5.84 8.15 -14.96
N PHE A 769 5.12 8.53 -16.01
CA PHE A 769 4.00 9.47 -15.87
C PHE A 769 2.85 9.14 -16.81
N HIS A 770 1.66 9.62 -16.44
CA HIS A 770 0.51 9.69 -17.34
C HIS A 770 0.48 11.07 -18.04
N ALA A 771 -0.13 11.18 -19.20
CA ALA A 771 -0.33 12.45 -19.91
C ALA A 771 -1.73 12.49 -20.53
N TRP A 772 -2.31 13.69 -20.68
CA TRP A 772 -3.60 13.85 -21.36
C TRP A 772 -3.37 14.08 -22.86
N ASP A 773 -4.01 13.27 -23.70
CA ASP A 773 -4.07 13.51 -25.13
C ASP A 773 -5.33 14.31 -25.47
N VAL A 774 -5.13 15.55 -25.89
CA VAL A 774 -6.23 16.47 -26.25
C VAL A 774 -6.97 15.99 -27.50
N ASN A 775 -6.28 15.34 -28.45
CA ASN A 775 -6.88 14.94 -29.72
C ASN A 775 -7.83 13.75 -29.56
N HIS A 776 -7.44 12.78 -28.72
CA HIS A 776 -8.21 11.57 -28.46
C HIS A 776 -9.04 11.63 -27.17
N GLN A 777 -8.94 12.73 -26.41
CA GLN A 777 -9.58 12.90 -25.10
C GLN A 777 -9.37 11.70 -24.18
N SER A 778 -8.12 11.22 -24.10
CA SER A 778 -7.77 10.01 -23.35
C SER A 778 -6.43 10.18 -22.63
N TRP A 779 -6.23 9.34 -21.62
CA TRP A 779 -4.97 9.30 -20.88
C TRP A 779 -3.96 8.38 -21.57
N LEU A 780 -2.72 8.83 -21.66
CA LEU A 780 -1.60 8.06 -22.21
C LEU A 780 -0.61 7.71 -21.10
N TYR A 781 -0.04 6.51 -21.18
CA TYR A 781 1.14 6.14 -20.41
C TYR A 781 2.39 6.67 -21.12
N ASN A 782 3.31 7.30 -20.39
CA ASN A 782 4.52 7.85 -20.97
C ASN A 782 5.76 7.44 -20.17
N SER A 783 6.78 6.99 -20.92
CA SER A 783 8.08 6.55 -20.40
C SER A 783 9.23 7.46 -20.80
N ASN A 784 8.96 8.52 -21.56
CA ASN A 784 9.97 9.46 -22.02
C ASN A 784 10.57 10.26 -20.87
N TYR A 785 11.71 10.90 -21.11
CA TYR A 785 12.37 11.75 -20.12
C TYR A 785 11.52 12.98 -19.83
N SER A 786 11.10 13.13 -18.57
CA SER A 786 10.30 14.24 -18.07
C SER A 786 10.83 14.73 -16.73
N CYS A 787 10.58 16.01 -16.44
CA CYS A 787 10.82 16.60 -15.12
C CYS A 787 9.75 16.19 -14.09
N GLU A 788 8.64 15.63 -14.57
CA GLU A 788 7.51 15.18 -13.74
C GLU A 788 7.34 13.67 -13.86
N LEU A 789 6.97 13.06 -12.74
CA LEU A 789 6.53 11.68 -12.66
C LEU A 789 5.19 11.62 -11.92
N SER A 790 4.42 10.57 -12.15
CA SER A 790 3.22 10.27 -11.37
C SER A 790 3.12 8.81 -10.96
N MET A 791 4.08 7.99 -11.38
CA MET A 791 4.18 6.57 -11.06
C MET A 791 5.64 6.20 -10.79
N VAL A 792 5.83 5.24 -9.89
CA VAL A 792 7.09 4.51 -9.71
C VAL A 792 6.81 3.03 -9.93
N LEU A 793 7.52 2.40 -10.87
CA LEU A 793 7.22 1.01 -11.24
C LEU A 793 7.63 0.05 -10.11
N THR A 794 6.74 -0.87 -9.76
CA THR A 794 6.91 -1.84 -8.67
C THR A 794 7.89 -2.96 -8.97
N GLY A 795 8.42 -3.02 -10.19
CA GLY A 795 9.54 -3.90 -10.56
C GLY A 795 10.88 -3.52 -9.92
N ALA A 796 10.93 -2.40 -9.21
CA ALA A 796 12.02 -2.03 -8.32
C ALA A 796 11.53 -0.93 -7.36
N ALA A 797 10.73 -1.31 -6.36
CA ALA A 797 10.21 -0.36 -5.39
C ALA A 797 9.90 -1.00 -4.04
N PHE A 798 10.06 -0.21 -2.99
CA PHE A 798 9.54 -0.46 -1.67
C PHE A 798 8.09 0.01 -1.56
N PHE A 799 7.24 -0.84 -0.97
CA PHE A 799 5.91 -0.47 -0.52
C PHE A 799 5.57 -1.22 0.78
N HIS A 800 4.55 -0.75 1.48
CA HIS A 800 4.12 -1.33 2.75
C HIS A 800 3.19 -2.54 2.55
N LYS A 801 3.36 -3.65 3.28
CA LYS A 801 2.54 -4.90 3.19
C LYS A 801 1.04 -4.62 3.27
N TYR A 802 0.62 -3.61 4.04
CA TYR A 802 -0.75 -3.07 4.04
C TYR A 802 -1.37 -2.93 2.64
N TYR A 803 -0.61 -2.42 1.66
CA TYR A 803 -1.11 -2.24 0.29
C TYR A 803 -1.27 -3.56 -0.49
N ALA A 804 -0.59 -4.64 -0.10
CA ALA A 804 -0.82 -5.98 -0.66
C ALA A 804 -2.23 -6.49 -0.33
N TYR A 805 -2.70 -6.28 0.92
CA TYR A 805 -4.08 -6.60 1.31
C TYR A 805 -5.09 -5.75 0.56
N LEU A 806 -4.85 -4.44 0.47
CA LEU A 806 -5.76 -3.54 -0.23
C LEU A 806 -5.84 -3.88 -1.73
N TYR A 807 -4.72 -4.22 -2.36
CA TYR A 807 -4.68 -4.66 -3.75
C TYR A 807 -5.48 -5.94 -3.95
N SER A 808 -5.32 -6.91 -3.04
CA SER A 808 -5.92 -8.24 -3.22
C SER A 808 -7.39 -8.31 -2.83
N TYR A 809 -7.85 -7.56 -1.82
CA TYR A 809 -9.18 -7.73 -1.24
C TYR A 809 -10.06 -6.48 -1.28
N VAL A 810 -9.50 -5.29 -1.51
CA VAL A 810 -10.27 -4.03 -1.51
C VAL A 810 -10.38 -3.42 -2.91
N MET A 811 -9.34 -3.54 -3.72
CA MET A 811 -9.36 -3.09 -5.10
C MET A 811 -10.45 -3.83 -5.89
N PRO A 812 -11.27 -3.11 -6.69
CA PRO A 812 -12.28 -3.75 -7.54
C PRO A 812 -11.70 -4.90 -8.37
N GLN A 813 -12.35 -6.06 -8.32
CA GLN A 813 -11.92 -7.28 -9.02
C GLN A 813 -11.65 -7.02 -10.51
N ALA A 814 -12.50 -6.21 -11.17
CA ALA A 814 -12.37 -5.84 -12.58
C ALA A 814 -11.00 -5.23 -12.95
N ILE A 815 -10.31 -4.55 -12.02
CA ILE A 815 -8.96 -4.02 -12.27
C ILE A 815 -7.95 -5.17 -12.32
N ARG A 816 -8.02 -6.12 -11.38
CA ARG A 816 -7.13 -7.29 -11.33
C ARG A 816 -7.40 -8.24 -12.49
N ASP A 817 -8.65 -8.38 -12.92
CA ASP A 817 -9.03 -9.17 -14.09
C ASP A 817 -8.42 -8.58 -15.37
N MET A 818 -8.42 -7.25 -15.53
CA MET A 818 -7.78 -6.59 -16.67
C MET A 818 -6.25 -6.77 -16.66
N VAL A 819 -5.63 -6.78 -15.48
CA VAL A 819 -4.19 -7.10 -15.34
C VAL A 819 -3.90 -8.53 -15.78
N ASP A 820 -4.78 -9.48 -15.46
CA ASP A 820 -4.65 -10.87 -15.93
C ASP A 820 -4.91 -11.00 -17.43
N GLU A 821 -5.88 -10.26 -17.99
CA GLU A 821 -6.20 -10.27 -19.42
C GLU A 821 -5.04 -9.80 -20.29
N TYR A 822 -4.38 -8.69 -19.90
CA TYR A 822 -3.23 -8.15 -20.65
C TYR A 822 -1.88 -8.68 -20.19
N ILE A 823 -1.79 -9.37 -19.04
CA ILE A 823 -0.53 -9.73 -18.39
C ILE A 823 0.39 -8.48 -18.32
N ASN A 824 -0.18 -7.38 -17.85
CA ASN A 824 0.46 -6.05 -17.82
C ASN A 824 -0.24 -5.15 -16.80
N CYS A 825 0.33 -3.96 -16.54
CA CYS A 825 -0.31 -2.87 -15.78
C CYS A 825 -0.52 -3.11 -14.27
N GLU A 826 0.05 -4.17 -13.69
CA GLU A 826 -0.03 -4.45 -12.25
C GLU A 826 0.64 -3.34 -11.42
N ASP A 827 1.73 -2.79 -11.96
CA ASP A 827 2.47 -1.65 -11.42
C ASP A 827 1.66 -0.35 -11.44
N ILE A 828 0.95 -0.09 -12.55
CA ILE A 828 0.03 1.04 -12.71
C ILE A 828 -1.12 0.90 -11.70
N ALA A 829 -1.72 -0.30 -11.60
CA ALA A 829 -2.80 -0.57 -10.66
C ALA A 829 -2.38 -0.31 -9.20
N MET A 830 -1.17 -0.72 -8.81
CA MET A 830 -0.63 -0.44 -7.48
C MET A 830 -0.41 1.07 -7.25
N ASN A 831 0.11 1.81 -8.24
CA ASN A 831 0.26 3.27 -8.13
C ASN A 831 -1.10 3.99 -8.04
N PHE A 832 -2.10 3.53 -8.80
CA PHE A 832 -3.48 4.01 -8.71
C PHE A 832 -4.04 3.79 -7.30
N LEU A 833 -3.88 2.59 -6.75
CA LEU A 833 -4.34 2.26 -5.40
C LEU A 833 -3.69 3.14 -4.34
N VAL A 834 -2.35 3.21 -4.29
CA VAL A 834 -1.65 3.97 -3.25
C VAL A 834 -1.96 5.46 -3.37
N SER A 835 -2.00 6.01 -4.59
CA SER A 835 -2.40 7.41 -4.81
C SER A 835 -3.87 7.66 -4.46
N HIS A 836 -4.73 6.63 -4.65
CA HIS A 836 -6.13 6.67 -4.24
C HIS A 836 -6.27 6.67 -2.71
N ILE A 837 -5.55 5.85 -1.99
CA ILE A 837 -5.68 5.80 -0.53
C ILE A 837 -5.05 7.03 0.14
N THR A 838 -3.89 7.48 -0.34
CA THR A 838 -3.06 8.47 0.37
C THR A 838 -3.27 9.91 -0.09
N ARG A 839 -3.74 10.10 -1.33
CA ARG A 839 -3.73 11.40 -2.02
C ARG A 839 -2.34 12.01 -2.14
N LYS A 840 -1.31 11.17 -2.22
CA LYS A 840 0.08 11.59 -2.40
C LYS A 840 0.69 10.92 -3.62
N PRO A 841 1.58 11.62 -4.35
CA PRO A 841 2.37 11.00 -5.41
C PRO A 841 3.45 10.07 -4.82
N PRO A 842 3.98 9.13 -5.62
CA PRO A 842 5.10 8.28 -5.20
C PRO A 842 6.40 9.07 -5.03
N ILE A 843 7.42 8.45 -4.43
CA ILE A 843 8.76 9.05 -4.28
C ILE A 843 9.76 8.34 -5.16
N LYS A 844 10.42 9.09 -6.03
CA LYS A 844 11.55 8.60 -6.80
C LYS A 844 12.85 8.74 -6.00
N VAL A 845 13.63 7.67 -5.94
CA VAL A 845 15.01 7.68 -5.44
C VAL A 845 16.01 7.51 -6.57
N THR A 846 17.20 8.13 -6.43
CA THR A 846 18.37 7.96 -7.32
C THR A 846 18.18 8.45 -8.77
N SER A 847 19.23 8.32 -9.58
CA SER A 847 19.24 8.76 -10.99
C SER A 847 18.88 7.69 -12.02
N ARG A 848 18.71 6.42 -11.66
CA ARG A 848 18.37 5.37 -12.65
C ARG A 848 16.95 5.57 -13.18
N TRP A 849 16.82 5.72 -14.50
CA TRP A 849 15.54 5.97 -15.18
C TRP A 849 14.84 4.69 -15.65
N THR A 850 15.63 3.70 -16.07
CA THR A 850 15.19 2.40 -16.58
C THR A 850 16.19 1.32 -16.20
N PHE A 851 15.72 0.09 -16.04
CA PHE A 851 16.58 -1.09 -15.97
C PHE A 851 16.59 -1.75 -17.35
N ARG A 852 17.78 -2.07 -17.86
CA ARG A 852 17.93 -2.89 -19.06
C ARG A 852 18.46 -4.25 -18.64
N CYS A 853 17.88 -5.31 -19.16
CA CYS A 853 18.39 -6.67 -19.03
C CYS A 853 19.23 -7.01 -20.27
N PRO A 854 20.57 -7.08 -20.18
CA PRO A 854 21.41 -7.40 -21.34
C PRO A 854 21.31 -8.86 -21.78
N GLY A 855 20.87 -9.77 -20.89
CA GLY A 855 20.82 -11.22 -21.12
C GLY A 855 19.42 -11.78 -21.39
N CYS A 856 18.38 -10.94 -21.48
CA CYS A 856 17.01 -11.40 -21.70
C CYS A 856 16.71 -11.46 -23.21
N PRO A 857 16.41 -12.64 -23.79
CA PRO A 857 16.16 -12.76 -25.23
C PRO A 857 14.84 -12.09 -25.67
N GLN A 858 13.85 -12.03 -24.79
CA GLN A 858 12.58 -11.33 -24.98
C GLN A 858 12.10 -10.77 -23.63
N ALA A 859 11.72 -9.49 -23.58
CA ALA A 859 11.08 -8.87 -22.42
C ALA A 859 9.72 -8.31 -22.82
N LEU A 860 8.75 -8.31 -21.91
CA LEU A 860 7.36 -7.87 -22.17
C LEU A 860 7.30 -6.45 -22.75
N SER A 861 8.24 -5.58 -22.37
CA SER A 861 8.32 -4.20 -22.89
C SER A 861 8.83 -4.08 -24.33
N HIS A 862 9.35 -5.16 -24.92
CA HIS A 862 9.79 -5.18 -26.32
C HIS A 862 8.65 -5.45 -27.31
N ASP A 863 7.46 -5.81 -26.82
CA ASP A 863 6.27 -5.95 -27.65
C ASP A 863 5.75 -4.56 -28.06
N ASP A 864 5.45 -4.38 -29.35
CA ASP A 864 4.92 -3.13 -29.91
C ASP A 864 3.57 -2.75 -29.29
N SER A 865 2.80 -3.74 -28.82
CA SER A 865 1.50 -3.54 -28.15
C SER A 865 1.62 -3.04 -26.71
N HIS A 866 2.76 -3.24 -26.06
CA HIS A 866 2.96 -3.00 -24.63
C HIS A 866 2.54 -1.61 -24.16
N PHE A 867 2.92 -0.57 -24.92
CA PHE A 867 2.55 0.81 -24.59
C PHE A 867 1.07 1.08 -24.80
N HIS A 868 0.49 0.52 -25.85
CA HIS A 868 -0.92 0.69 -26.18
C HIS A 868 -1.83 0.03 -25.15
N GLU A 869 -1.47 -1.17 -24.68
CA GLU A 869 -2.14 -1.85 -23.56
C GLU A 869 -2.09 -1.01 -22.28
N ARG A 870 -0.92 -0.44 -21.94
CA ARG A 870 -0.81 0.46 -20.78
C ARG A 870 -1.67 1.71 -20.91
N HIS A 871 -1.86 2.26 -22.12
CA HIS A 871 -2.82 3.35 -22.34
C HIS A 871 -4.25 2.88 -22.05
N LYS A 872 -4.64 1.69 -22.52
CA LYS A 872 -5.96 1.11 -22.24
C LYS A 872 -6.18 0.90 -20.74
N CYS A 873 -5.19 0.32 -20.04
CA CYS A 873 -5.25 0.11 -18.59
C CYS A 873 -5.52 1.42 -17.84
N ILE A 874 -4.76 2.49 -18.13
CA ILE A 874 -4.95 3.78 -17.46
C ILE A 874 -6.38 4.29 -17.68
N ASN A 875 -6.90 4.28 -18.90
CA ASN A 875 -8.25 4.77 -19.19
C ASN A 875 -9.34 3.92 -18.52
N PHE A 876 -9.17 2.60 -18.50
CA PHE A 876 -10.10 1.70 -17.81
C PHE A 876 -10.06 1.91 -16.28
N PHE A 877 -8.88 2.00 -15.67
CA PHE A 877 -8.75 2.26 -14.23
C PHE A 877 -9.37 3.61 -13.86
N VAL A 878 -9.17 4.66 -14.68
CA VAL A 878 -9.83 5.96 -14.51
C VAL A 878 -11.35 5.82 -14.55
N LYS A 879 -11.89 4.99 -15.45
CA LYS A 879 -13.34 4.73 -15.52
C LYS A 879 -13.84 4.02 -14.26
N VAL A 880 -13.14 2.99 -13.79
CA VAL A 880 -13.53 2.23 -12.58
C VAL A 880 -13.47 3.11 -11.31
N TYR A 881 -12.40 3.89 -11.13
CA TYR A 881 -12.30 4.83 -10.00
C TYR A 881 -13.20 6.07 -10.16
N GLY A 882 -13.66 6.37 -11.38
CA GLY A 882 -14.45 7.53 -11.75
C GLY A 882 -13.66 8.83 -11.94
N TYR A 883 -12.33 8.81 -11.82
CA TYR A 883 -11.43 9.95 -12.02
C TYR A 883 -9.96 9.46 -12.05
N MET A 884 -9.01 10.36 -12.37
CA MET A 884 -7.57 10.08 -12.33
C MET A 884 -7.01 10.21 -10.89
N PRO A 885 -6.62 9.11 -10.22
CA PRO A 885 -6.09 9.18 -8.85
C PRO A 885 -4.61 9.56 -8.78
N LEU A 886 -3.86 9.33 -9.87
CA LEU A 886 -2.44 9.63 -9.94
C LEU A 886 -2.18 11.13 -9.85
N LEU A 887 -1.12 11.51 -9.13
CA LEU A 887 -0.71 12.89 -8.95
C LEU A 887 0.71 13.08 -9.50
N TYR A 888 0.94 14.21 -10.18
CA TYR A 888 2.28 14.57 -10.62
C TYR A 888 3.16 14.99 -9.44
N THR A 889 4.46 14.72 -9.58
CA THR A 889 5.49 15.18 -8.68
C THR A 889 6.79 15.40 -9.42
N GLN A 890 7.54 16.42 -9.00
CA GLN A 890 8.92 16.68 -9.40
C GLN A 890 9.90 16.25 -8.28
N PHE A 891 9.38 15.63 -7.21
CA PHE A 891 10.14 15.30 -6.02
C PHE A 891 11.00 14.05 -6.23
N ARG A 892 12.32 14.24 -6.14
CA ARG A 892 13.33 13.18 -6.13
C ARG A 892 14.16 13.30 -4.86
N VAL A 893 14.46 12.17 -4.24
CA VAL A 893 15.33 12.11 -3.05
C VAL A 893 16.69 11.53 -3.45
N ASP A 894 17.74 12.26 -3.11
CA ASP A 894 19.13 11.82 -3.17
C ASP A 894 19.72 11.88 -1.74
N SER A 895 20.80 11.15 -1.47
CA SER A 895 21.51 11.29 -0.19
C SER A 895 22.00 12.72 0.03
N VAL A 896 22.00 13.17 1.29
CA VAL A 896 22.42 14.54 1.68
C VAL A 896 23.82 14.90 1.15
N LEU A 897 24.74 13.92 1.07
CA LEU A 897 26.12 14.13 0.60
C LEU A 897 26.32 13.69 -0.86
N PHE A 898 25.22 13.58 -1.61
CA PHE A 898 25.25 13.25 -3.02
C PHE A 898 26.00 14.31 -3.81
N LYS A 899 26.96 13.88 -4.65
CA LYS A 899 27.89 14.74 -5.41
C LYS A 899 28.72 15.74 -4.58
N THR A 900 28.64 15.72 -3.25
CA THR A 900 29.49 16.52 -2.35
C THR A 900 30.91 15.97 -2.32
N ARG A 901 31.94 16.81 -2.41
CA ARG A 901 33.32 16.38 -2.17
C ARG A 901 33.61 16.46 -0.67
N LEU A 902 34.09 15.36 -0.09
CA LEU A 902 34.47 15.31 1.31
C LEU A 902 36.01 15.24 1.44
N PRO A 903 36.59 15.80 2.52
CA PRO A 903 37.97 15.53 2.91
C PRO A 903 38.26 14.02 3.07
N HIS A 904 39.53 13.61 2.90
CA HIS A 904 39.93 12.20 2.94
C HIS A 904 39.68 11.51 4.31
N ASP A 905 39.60 12.28 5.40
CA ASP A 905 39.30 11.80 6.76
C ASP A 905 37.79 11.63 7.02
N LYS A 906 36.93 12.01 6.08
CA LYS A 906 35.47 11.92 6.20
C LYS A 906 34.91 10.90 5.22
N THR A 907 34.03 10.04 5.72
CA THR A 907 33.35 9.03 4.89
C THR A 907 31.92 9.46 4.58
N LYS A 908 31.50 9.22 3.32
CA LYS A 908 30.08 9.32 2.97
C LYS A 908 29.34 8.09 3.46
N CYS A 909 28.07 8.25 3.81
CA CYS A 909 27.18 7.10 4.05
C CYS A 909 26.95 6.28 2.77
N PHE A 910 27.04 6.92 1.59
CA PHE A 910 26.86 6.32 0.25
C PHE A 910 27.88 6.93 -0.72
N LYS A 911 28.64 6.12 -1.48
CA LYS A 911 29.67 6.64 -2.41
C LYS A 911 29.07 7.01 -3.77
N PHE A 912 28.15 6.21 -4.31
CA PHE A 912 27.54 6.39 -5.63
C PHE A 912 26.02 6.27 -5.52
N ILE A 913 25.26 7.25 -6.03
CA ILE A 913 23.79 7.18 -6.12
C ILE A 913 23.37 7.52 -7.55
#